data_AF-A0A920FNS9-F1
#
_entry.id   AF-A0A920FNS9-F1
#
_cell.length_a   1.000
_cell.length_b   1.000
_cell.length_c   1.000
_cell.angle_alpha   90.00
_cell.angle_beta   90.00
_cell.angle_gamma   90.00
#
_symmetry.space_group_name_H-M   'P 1'
#
loop_
_entity.id
_entity.type
_entity.pdbx_description
1 polymer ?
#
loop_
_entity_poly.entity_id
_entity_poly.type
_entity_poly.pdbx_seq_one_letter_code
_entity_poly.pdbx_strand_id
1 'polypeptide(L)'
;MGTEKPVPSIRGLAGLIKSLQKEWPQVLCRLVDFDPKLDVDDVSGKILQEILDPDLSLSETAYLGQERRTLETIPVAWNSRPSKKLDQKKVFLVSGGAKGVTAECIIRLAQSHPARFIVTGRSQIIDEPAWARGLESDALQKAAIESIRQTSEKPTPAKVRKLMDSIESNRSVQNNLQRLRDSGAEVEYIAADVTDEQGLLEALNPIQKKWGPVEGIIHGAGVLADKRIENKTLEDIKRVYQTKVKGLQTLLEVIDESKLTHLILFSSAAGFFGNAGQSDYAAANEVLNQYAIQFSQNHPECQVVSFNWGPWEGGMVDEDLKKMFEERGVYVIPVETGTGLFTECVLNPPDEPLLIVGSTMGVPEGEMPISNESKEISRVLKSEKLPVVEDHRIGENAVLPASFAQSWMESTSQNLYPGLKLTQCSDFKVLKGIVFDSELQDSYTLNLKRKKSESKDELVLDAKISSSMGSKPRFHYSCQLKLQIRGNSESTGEDPKNWDIREETPIDGKVFYENGTLFHGLRFQGVKKLLREDTSSLLLSCRLSDFDSKELGLFSRSRVSPMILDLGYQAMLIWARKHYECASLPLAFKLSEHFFAPTPQDEFFISLNVTDHNSNRVTGDLYFLDKNENVFSQMKGAEVTLSKKLNPLFASA
;
A
#
# COMPACT_ATOMS: atom_id res chain seq x y z
N MET A 1 8.62 -1.23 -18.05
CA MET A 1 8.96 -2.50 -18.72
C MET A 1 8.45 -2.41 -20.18
N GLY A 2 8.90 -3.26 -21.10
CA GLY A 2 8.30 -3.39 -22.46
C GLY A 2 8.86 -2.56 -23.63
N THR A 3 9.81 -1.65 -23.43
CA THR A 3 10.44 -0.86 -24.53
C THR A 3 11.93 -0.70 -24.24
N GLU A 4 12.78 -0.61 -25.28
CA GLU A 4 14.22 -0.31 -25.11
C GLU A 4 14.42 1.04 -24.39
N LYS A 5 13.44 1.94 -24.48
CA LYS A 5 13.29 3.15 -23.64
C LYS A 5 11.82 3.31 -23.22
N PRO A 6 11.48 3.22 -21.92
CA PRO A 6 10.12 3.47 -21.44
C PRO A 6 9.65 4.85 -21.87
N VAL A 7 8.43 4.93 -22.41
CA VAL A 7 7.74 6.18 -22.71
C VAL A 7 6.80 6.48 -21.55
N PRO A 8 7.13 7.45 -20.66
CA PRO A 8 6.32 7.70 -19.46
C PRO A 8 4.85 7.95 -19.73
N SER A 9 4.52 8.62 -20.85
CA SER A 9 3.14 8.95 -21.22
C SER A 9 2.27 7.73 -21.48
N ILE A 10 2.81 6.64 -22.04
CA ILE A 10 2.06 5.39 -22.26
C ILE A 10 1.77 4.71 -20.92
N ARG A 11 2.73 4.75 -20.01
CA ARG A 11 2.62 4.13 -18.69
C ARG A 11 1.63 4.85 -17.77
N GLY A 12 1.31 6.12 -18.08
CA GLY A 12 0.18 6.84 -17.47
C GLY A 12 -1.17 6.09 -17.57
N LEU A 13 -1.35 5.23 -18.58
CA LEU A 13 -2.54 4.38 -18.69
C LEU A 13 -2.73 3.46 -17.47
N ALA A 14 -1.66 3.08 -16.77
CA ALA A 14 -1.78 2.28 -15.56
C ALA A 14 -2.63 3.00 -14.49
N GLY A 15 -2.42 4.30 -14.28
CA GLY A 15 -3.21 5.11 -13.35
C GLY A 15 -4.70 5.15 -13.75
N LEU A 16 -4.99 5.29 -15.04
CA LEU A 16 -6.36 5.24 -15.57
C LEU A 16 -7.01 3.87 -15.31
N ILE A 17 -6.35 2.77 -15.68
CA ILE A 17 -6.86 1.40 -15.53
C ILE A 17 -7.12 1.06 -14.05
N LYS A 18 -6.23 1.49 -13.15
CA LYS A 18 -6.40 1.33 -11.70
C LYS A 18 -7.62 2.07 -11.18
N SER A 19 -7.89 3.29 -11.67
CA SER A 19 -9.12 4.01 -11.33
C SER A 19 -10.37 3.34 -11.89
N LEU A 20 -10.32 2.81 -13.12
CA LEU A 20 -11.45 2.06 -13.71
C LEU A 20 -11.77 0.78 -12.93
N GLN A 21 -10.76 0.06 -12.44
CA GLN A 21 -10.96 -1.11 -11.58
C GLN A 21 -11.77 -0.76 -10.33
N LYS A 22 -11.64 0.48 -9.84
CA LYS A 22 -12.43 0.98 -8.70
C LYS A 22 -13.81 1.47 -9.09
N GLU A 23 -13.96 2.09 -10.25
CA GLU A 23 -15.27 2.59 -10.73
C GLU A 23 -16.18 1.47 -11.24
N TRP A 24 -15.60 0.41 -11.82
CA TRP A 24 -16.28 -0.69 -12.50
C TRP A 24 -15.88 -2.05 -11.90
N PRO A 25 -16.28 -2.37 -10.66
CA PRO A 25 -15.90 -3.62 -10.00
C PRO A 25 -16.30 -4.89 -10.78
N GLN A 26 -17.33 -4.81 -11.62
CA GLN A 26 -17.78 -5.90 -12.49
C GLN A 26 -16.92 -6.12 -13.75
N VAL A 27 -15.91 -5.29 -13.99
CA VAL A 27 -15.04 -5.35 -15.17
C VAL A 27 -13.61 -5.68 -14.73
N LEU A 28 -13.00 -6.70 -15.35
CA LEU A 28 -11.57 -6.95 -15.16
C LEU A 28 -10.77 -5.84 -15.84
N CYS A 29 -10.24 -4.91 -15.03
CA CYS A 29 -9.34 -3.86 -15.47
C CYS A 29 -7.91 -4.20 -15.05
N ARG A 30 -7.07 -4.61 -16.01
CA ARG A 30 -5.66 -4.94 -15.76
C ARG A 30 -4.77 -4.47 -16.90
N LEU A 31 -3.66 -3.84 -16.54
CA LEU A 31 -2.56 -3.57 -17.47
C LEU A 31 -1.60 -4.76 -17.45
N VAL A 32 -1.24 -5.25 -18.64
CA VAL A 32 -0.28 -6.35 -18.81
C VAL A 32 0.86 -5.85 -19.70
N ASP A 33 2.07 -5.85 -19.16
CA ASP A 33 3.30 -5.42 -19.85
C ASP A 33 4.07 -6.65 -20.33
N PHE A 34 4.40 -6.73 -21.61
CA PHE A 34 5.09 -7.89 -22.20
C PHE A 34 6.52 -7.53 -22.60
N ASP A 35 7.46 -8.44 -22.34
CA ASP A 35 8.79 -8.41 -22.94
C ASP A 35 8.67 -8.46 -24.47
N PRO A 36 9.23 -7.48 -25.22
CA PRO A 36 9.19 -7.45 -26.67
C PRO A 36 9.79 -8.68 -27.36
N LYS A 37 10.54 -9.51 -26.63
CA LYS A 37 11.15 -10.74 -27.13
C LYS A 37 10.19 -11.93 -27.14
N LEU A 38 9.02 -11.84 -26.51
CA LEU A 38 8.03 -12.91 -26.54
C LEU A 38 7.39 -13.02 -27.92
N ASP A 39 7.17 -14.25 -28.37
CA ASP A 39 6.42 -14.49 -29.60
C ASP A 39 4.90 -14.35 -29.38
N VAL A 40 4.16 -14.35 -30.48
CA VAL A 40 2.70 -14.12 -30.47
C VAL A 40 1.96 -15.23 -29.74
N ASP A 41 2.44 -16.47 -29.80
CA ASP A 41 1.77 -17.61 -29.16
C ASP A 41 1.93 -17.55 -27.64
N ASP A 42 3.14 -17.21 -27.17
CA ASP A 42 3.45 -16.97 -25.76
C ASP A 42 2.61 -15.81 -25.20
N VAL A 43 2.55 -14.68 -25.92
CA VAL A 43 1.74 -13.52 -25.52
C VAL A 43 0.26 -13.91 -25.44
N SER A 44 -0.27 -14.61 -26.45
CA SER A 44 -1.68 -15.01 -26.48
C SER A 44 -2.05 -15.92 -25.30
N GLY A 45 -1.20 -16.90 -25.01
CA GLY A 45 -1.38 -17.80 -23.87
C GLY A 45 -1.38 -17.05 -22.53
N LYS A 46 -0.47 -16.09 -22.36
CA LYS A 46 -0.37 -15.26 -21.15
C LYS A 46 -1.55 -14.30 -20.98
N ILE A 47 -2.06 -13.70 -22.06
CA ILE A 47 -3.29 -12.90 -22.01
C ILE A 47 -4.47 -13.74 -21.51
N LEU A 48 -4.64 -14.96 -22.03
CA LEU A 48 -5.69 -15.87 -21.55
C LEU A 48 -5.51 -16.21 -20.06
N GLN A 49 -4.28 -16.40 -19.59
CA GLN A 49 -3.99 -16.60 -18.17
C GLN A 49 -4.40 -15.38 -17.33
N GLU A 50 -4.14 -14.16 -17.80
CA GLU A 50 -4.55 -12.93 -17.10
C GLU A 50 -6.07 -12.74 -17.07
N ILE A 51 -6.77 -13.08 -18.15
CA ILE A 51 -8.24 -13.03 -18.21
C ILE A 51 -8.88 -14.02 -17.24
N LEU A 52 -8.26 -15.19 -17.07
CA LEU A 52 -8.76 -16.27 -16.21
C LEU A 52 -8.18 -16.24 -14.79
N ASP A 53 -7.35 -15.24 -14.46
CA ASP A 53 -6.70 -15.16 -13.16
C ASP A 53 -7.73 -14.92 -12.04
N PRO A 54 -7.79 -15.80 -11.02
CA PRO A 54 -8.68 -15.62 -9.88
C PRO A 54 -8.32 -14.41 -9.01
N ASP A 55 -7.11 -13.86 -9.14
CA ASP A 55 -6.71 -12.70 -8.36
C ASP A 55 -7.17 -11.39 -9.01
N LEU A 56 -8.40 -10.99 -8.75
CA LEU A 56 -8.98 -9.75 -9.32
C LEU A 56 -8.45 -8.47 -8.66
N SER A 57 -7.61 -8.58 -7.63
CA SER A 57 -6.99 -7.42 -6.96
C SER A 57 -5.81 -6.84 -7.76
N LEU A 58 -5.21 -7.64 -8.64
CA LEU A 58 -4.08 -7.22 -9.48
C LEU A 58 -4.55 -6.28 -10.59
N SER A 59 -4.07 -5.04 -10.52
CA SER A 59 -4.30 -4.01 -11.54
C SER A 59 -3.19 -3.93 -12.59
N GLU A 60 -2.01 -4.44 -12.25
CA GLU A 60 -0.83 -4.36 -13.10
C GLU A 60 0.03 -5.62 -12.99
N THR A 61 0.40 -6.17 -14.14
CA THR A 61 1.26 -7.35 -14.25
C THR A 61 2.25 -7.17 -15.39
N ALA A 62 3.35 -7.89 -15.34
CA ALA A 62 4.35 -7.91 -16.39
C ALA A 62 4.88 -9.32 -16.62
N TYR A 63 5.23 -9.62 -17.87
CA TYR A 63 5.90 -10.86 -18.25
C TYR A 63 7.29 -10.55 -18.80
N LEU A 64 8.32 -11.01 -18.08
CA LEU A 64 9.71 -10.98 -18.52
C LEU A 64 10.14 -12.41 -18.87
N GLY A 65 10.12 -12.74 -20.16
CA GLY A 65 10.18 -14.13 -20.60
C GLY A 65 9.05 -14.96 -19.97
N GLN A 66 9.41 -16.00 -19.22
CA GLN A 66 8.44 -16.86 -18.53
C GLN A 66 8.10 -16.40 -17.11
N GLU A 67 8.78 -15.38 -16.59
CA GLU A 67 8.50 -14.83 -15.25
C GLU A 67 7.33 -13.85 -15.29
N ARG A 68 6.32 -14.09 -14.47
CA ARG A 68 5.23 -13.16 -14.19
C ARG A 68 5.58 -12.30 -12.98
N ARG A 69 5.43 -10.99 -13.10
CA ARG A 69 5.73 -9.99 -12.06
C ARG A 69 4.53 -9.09 -11.84
N THR A 70 4.46 -8.49 -10.66
CA THR A 70 3.51 -7.43 -10.31
C THR A 70 4.20 -6.40 -9.42
N LEU A 71 3.51 -5.31 -9.10
CA LEU A 71 4.01 -4.27 -8.22
C LEU A 71 3.66 -4.62 -6.78
N GLU A 72 4.61 -4.42 -5.88
CA GLU A 72 4.44 -4.53 -4.44
C GLU A 72 5.05 -3.30 -3.77
N THR A 73 4.45 -2.87 -2.67
CA THR A 73 4.99 -1.79 -1.85
C THR A 73 5.88 -2.37 -0.77
N ILE A 74 7.12 -1.92 -0.72
CA ILE A 74 8.05 -2.27 0.36
C ILE A 74 8.25 -1.07 1.29
N PRO A 75 8.48 -1.28 2.60
CA PRO A 75 8.92 -0.21 3.48
C PRO A 75 10.21 0.42 2.95
N VAL A 76 10.30 1.73 3.04
CA VAL A 76 11.48 2.49 2.59
C VAL A 76 12.58 2.35 3.64
N ALA A 77 13.75 1.86 3.22
CA ALA A 77 14.96 1.93 4.04
C ALA A 77 15.53 3.35 3.96
N TRP A 78 15.54 4.05 5.10
CA TRP A 78 16.17 5.36 5.23
C TRP A 78 17.68 5.19 5.42
N ASN A 79 18.39 5.06 4.31
CA ASN A 79 19.85 5.13 4.33
C ASN A 79 20.24 6.60 4.47
N SER A 80 20.84 6.97 5.60
CA SER A 80 21.26 8.34 5.92
C SER A 80 22.43 8.81 5.02
N ARG A 81 22.22 8.88 3.71
CA ARG A 81 23.13 9.56 2.79
C ARG A 81 22.83 11.05 2.89
N PRO A 82 23.77 11.88 3.37
CA PRO A 82 23.56 13.32 3.39
C PRO A 82 23.36 13.82 1.95
N SER A 83 22.29 14.57 1.70
CA SER A 83 22.03 15.20 0.40
C SER A 83 23.20 16.10 -0.04
N LYS A 84 23.24 16.42 -1.35
CA LYS A 84 24.05 17.52 -1.87
C LYS A 84 23.66 18.80 -1.14
N LYS A 85 24.55 19.31 -0.26
CA LYS A 85 24.35 20.50 0.58
C LYS A 85 23.37 21.52 -0.04
N LEU A 86 22.20 21.66 0.59
CA LEU A 86 21.37 22.84 0.42
C LEU A 86 22.08 24.01 1.08
N ASP A 87 22.30 25.07 0.31
CA ASP A 87 22.79 26.33 0.84
C ASP A 87 21.84 27.47 0.42
N GLN A 88 22.05 28.64 1.02
CA GLN A 88 21.17 29.80 0.83
C GLN A 88 21.15 30.36 -0.59
N LYS A 89 22.08 29.96 -1.47
CA LYS A 89 22.17 30.46 -2.84
C LYS A 89 21.46 29.55 -3.84
N LYS A 90 21.19 28.30 -3.47
CA LYS A 90 20.53 27.32 -4.35
C LYS A 90 19.16 27.84 -4.79
N VAL A 91 18.91 27.78 -6.09
CA VAL A 91 17.69 28.33 -6.71
C VAL A 91 16.72 27.22 -7.07
N PHE A 92 15.55 27.25 -6.44
CA PHE A 92 14.43 26.35 -6.73
C PHE A 92 13.35 27.04 -7.55
N LEU A 93 12.92 26.39 -8.64
CA LEU A 93 11.71 26.75 -9.38
C LEU A 93 10.54 25.90 -8.88
N VAL A 94 9.53 26.54 -8.30
CA VAL A 94 8.41 25.88 -7.63
C VAL A 94 7.10 26.19 -8.32
N SER A 95 6.53 25.23 -9.05
CA SER A 95 5.18 25.38 -9.61
C SER A 95 4.11 24.98 -8.60
N GLY A 96 3.03 25.77 -8.52
CA GLY A 96 1.97 25.53 -7.53
C GLY A 96 2.41 25.80 -6.08
N GLY A 97 3.56 26.45 -5.87
CA GLY A 97 4.14 26.69 -4.53
C GLY A 97 3.55 27.87 -3.76
N ALA A 98 2.61 28.62 -4.35
CA ALA A 98 2.04 29.80 -3.71
C ALA A 98 0.90 29.47 -2.71
N LYS A 99 0.34 28.26 -2.78
CA LYS A 99 -0.77 27.80 -1.93
C LYS A 99 -0.71 26.30 -1.65
N GLY A 100 -1.54 25.87 -0.70
CA GLY A 100 -1.77 24.45 -0.40
C GLY A 100 -0.53 23.75 0.13
N VAL A 101 -0.53 22.42 0.00
CA VAL A 101 0.51 21.54 0.58
C VAL A 101 1.91 21.86 0.07
N THR A 102 2.05 22.26 -1.20
CA THR A 102 3.35 22.63 -1.79
C THR A 102 3.93 23.85 -1.07
N ALA A 103 3.12 24.87 -0.77
CA ALA A 103 3.55 26.05 -0.04
C ALA A 103 4.01 25.69 1.38
N GLU A 104 3.22 24.89 2.11
CA GLU A 104 3.58 24.44 3.46
C GLU A 104 4.91 23.66 3.46
N CYS A 105 5.14 22.81 2.47
CA CYS A 105 6.38 22.06 2.31
C CYS A 105 7.60 22.96 2.13
N ILE A 106 7.52 23.95 1.22
CA ILE A 106 8.66 24.85 0.98
C ILE A 106 8.87 25.85 2.12
N ILE A 107 7.81 26.23 2.85
CA ILE A 107 7.93 27.04 4.07
C ILE A 107 8.69 26.25 5.15
N ARG A 108 8.30 24.99 5.40
CA ARG A 108 8.96 24.13 6.39
C ARG A 108 10.43 23.88 6.05
N LEU A 109 10.72 23.65 4.76
CA LEU A 109 12.09 23.51 4.27
C LEU A 109 12.89 24.79 4.54
N ALA A 110 12.38 25.96 4.15
CA ALA A 110 13.05 27.25 4.32
C ALA A 110 13.36 27.59 5.77
N GLN A 111 12.48 27.22 6.72
CA GLN A 111 12.70 27.44 8.16
C GLN A 111 13.93 26.70 8.71
N SER A 112 14.30 25.56 8.12
CA SER A 112 15.47 24.77 8.52
C SER A 112 16.69 25.06 7.66
N HIS A 113 16.48 25.26 6.35
CA HIS A 113 17.51 25.44 5.34
C HIS A 113 17.03 26.52 4.34
N PRO A 114 17.27 27.81 4.64
CA PRO A 114 16.88 28.88 3.74
C PRO A 114 17.53 28.70 2.36
N ALA A 115 16.79 29.01 1.31
CA ALA A 115 17.22 28.93 -0.10
C ALA A 115 16.51 30.03 -0.91
N ARG A 116 16.73 30.06 -2.22
CA ARG A 116 16.02 30.97 -3.13
C ARG A 116 14.88 30.25 -3.83
N PHE A 117 13.69 30.81 -3.79
CA PHE A 117 12.50 30.23 -4.42
C PHE A 117 11.93 31.16 -5.48
N ILE A 118 11.86 30.66 -6.72
CA ILE A 118 11.06 31.23 -7.78
C ILE A 118 9.72 30.48 -7.77
N VAL A 119 8.69 31.09 -7.21
CA VAL A 119 7.37 30.49 -7.08
C VAL A 119 6.50 30.88 -8.27
N THR A 120 5.91 29.92 -8.96
CA THR A 120 5.02 30.18 -10.10
C THR A 120 3.60 29.63 -9.90
N GLY A 121 2.60 30.40 -10.34
CA GLY A 121 1.20 30.03 -10.32
C GLY A 121 0.35 30.97 -11.19
N ARG A 122 -0.89 30.57 -11.50
CA ARG A 122 -1.78 31.35 -12.40
C ARG A 122 -2.35 32.62 -11.79
N SER A 123 -2.35 32.72 -10.45
CA SER A 123 -2.98 33.84 -9.74
C SER A 123 -2.15 35.11 -9.93
N GLN A 124 -2.76 36.16 -10.46
CA GLN A 124 -2.15 37.50 -10.45
C GLN A 124 -2.18 38.05 -9.03
N ILE A 125 -1.08 38.65 -8.59
CA ILE A 125 -1.07 39.44 -7.35
C ILE A 125 -1.69 40.80 -7.69
N ILE A 126 -2.81 41.10 -7.04
CA ILE A 126 -3.51 42.37 -7.22
C ILE A 126 -3.52 43.15 -5.90
N ASP A 127 -3.61 44.47 -6.00
CA ASP A 127 -3.86 45.30 -4.82
C ASP A 127 -5.26 45.01 -4.30
N GLU A 128 -5.35 44.67 -3.02
CA GLU A 128 -6.63 44.33 -2.43
C GLU A 128 -7.56 45.56 -2.39
N PRO A 129 -8.79 45.46 -2.93
CA PRO A 129 -9.75 46.54 -2.93
C PRO A 129 -10.05 47.05 -1.53
N ALA A 130 -10.18 48.37 -1.37
CA ALA A 130 -10.39 48.99 -0.05
C ALA A 130 -11.63 48.47 0.67
N TRP A 131 -12.68 48.09 -0.06
CA TRP A 131 -13.92 47.54 0.52
C TRP A 131 -13.76 46.14 1.13
N ALA A 132 -12.74 45.39 0.73
CA ALA A 132 -12.53 44.02 1.18
C ALA A 132 -11.63 43.94 2.42
N ARG A 133 -10.73 44.92 2.61
CA ARG A 133 -9.65 44.87 3.60
C ARG A 133 -10.14 44.58 5.01
N GLY A 134 -9.57 43.54 5.62
CA GLY A 134 -9.88 43.13 7.00
C GLY A 134 -11.25 42.48 7.19
N LEU A 135 -12.02 42.25 6.11
CA LEU A 135 -13.28 41.53 6.16
C LEU A 135 -13.09 40.05 5.82
N GLU A 136 -13.76 39.17 6.56
CA GLU A 136 -13.75 37.73 6.36
C GLU A 136 -15.18 37.18 6.27
N SER A 137 -15.33 35.98 5.70
CA SER A 137 -16.57 35.18 5.69
C SER A 137 -17.83 36.01 5.29
N ASP A 138 -18.87 36.02 6.13
CA ASP A 138 -20.14 36.71 5.87
C ASP A 138 -20.00 38.21 5.64
N ALA A 139 -19.04 38.86 6.29
CA ALA A 139 -18.79 40.30 6.12
C ALA A 139 -18.20 40.58 4.73
N LEU A 140 -17.27 39.73 4.29
CA LEU A 140 -16.69 39.79 2.95
C LEU A 140 -17.76 39.51 1.88
N GLN A 141 -18.64 38.54 2.11
CA GLN A 141 -19.74 38.22 1.19
C GLN A 141 -20.69 39.42 0.99
N LYS A 142 -21.10 40.07 2.09
CA LYS A 142 -21.95 41.28 2.02
C LYS A 142 -21.28 42.41 1.24
N ALA A 143 -19.99 42.64 1.49
CA ALA A 143 -19.23 43.68 0.80
C ALA A 143 -19.04 43.36 -0.71
N ALA A 144 -18.82 42.08 -1.06
CA ALA A 144 -18.74 41.62 -2.44
C ALA A 144 -20.05 41.83 -3.21
N ILE A 145 -21.21 41.55 -2.57
CA ILE A 145 -22.54 41.81 -3.16
C ILE A 145 -22.70 43.29 -3.45
N GLU A 146 -22.33 44.16 -2.51
CA GLU A 146 -22.47 45.61 -2.66
C GLU A 146 -21.52 46.15 -3.74
N SER A 147 -20.29 45.66 -3.79
CA SER A 147 -19.32 46.03 -4.84
C SER A 147 -19.83 45.67 -6.25
N ILE A 148 -20.46 44.49 -6.43
CA ILE A 148 -21.03 44.09 -7.73
C ILE A 148 -22.26 44.94 -8.08
N ARG A 149 -23.06 45.37 -7.11
CA ARG A 149 -24.19 46.28 -7.38
C ARG A 149 -23.72 47.64 -7.88
N GLN A 150 -22.60 48.13 -7.36
CA GLN A 150 -22.00 49.41 -7.79
C GLN A 150 -21.53 49.38 -9.25
N THR A 151 -21.25 48.20 -9.82
CA THR A 151 -20.87 48.06 -11.24
C THR A 151 -22.08 47.92 -12.18
N SER A 152 -23.30 48.17 -11.70
CA SER A 152 -24.57 47.97 -12.45
C SER A 152 -24.83 46.52 -12.89
N GLU A 153 -24.11 45.55 -12.33
CA GLU A 153 -24.32 44.13 -12.58
C GLU A 153 -25.21 43.47 -11.52
N LYS A 154 -25.88 42.37 -11.88
CA LYS A 154 -26.62 41.55 -10.90
C LYS A 154 -25.64 40.67 -10.11
N PRO A 155 -25.66 40.70 -8.75
CA PRO A 155 -24.81 39.87 -7.90
C PRO A 155 -25.35 38.43 -7.84
N THR A 156 -25.08 37.64 -8.87
CA THR A 156 -25.42 36.21 -8.87
C THR A 156 -24.52 35.43 -7.90
N PRO A 157 -24.96 34.31 -7.30
CA PRO A 157 -24.14 33.53 -6.38
C PRO A 157 -22.77 33.13 -6.97
N ALA A 158 -22.73 32.77 -8.25
CA ALA A 158 -21.49 32.42 -8.95
C ALA A 158 -20.52 33.60 -9.07
N LYS A 159 -21.02 34.82 -9.35
CA LYS A 159 -20.18 36.03 -9.45
C LYS A 159 -19.63 36.45 -8.09
N VAL A 160 -20.48 36.44 -7.06
CA VAL A 160 -20.09 36.77 -5.69
C VAL A 160 -19.01 35.80 -5.21
N ARG A 161 -19.22 34.49 -5.39
CA ARG A 161 -18.23 33.47 -5.05
C ARG A 161 -16.92 33.67 -5.80
N LYS A 162 -16.97 33.88 -7.12
CA LYS A 162 -15.76 34.14 -7.93
C LYS A 162 -14.97 35.35 -7.45
N LEU A 163 -15.64 36.43 -7.04
CA LEU A 163 -14.98 37.63 -6.51
C LEU A 163 -14.35 37.37 -5.13
N MET A 164 -15.07 36.68 -4.24
CA MET A 164 -14.54 36.27 -2.94
C MET A 164 -13.33 35.35 -3.10
N ASP A 165 -13.47 34.29 -3.90
CA ASP A 165 -12.40 33.32 -4.20
C ASP A 165 -11.16 34.04 -4.72
N SER A 166 -11.32 35.08 -5.54
CA SER A 166 -10.21 35.89 -6.05
C SER A 166 -9.49 36.68 -4.96
N ILE A 167 -10.21 37.24 -3.99
CA ILE A 167 -9.64 38.02 -2.88
C ILE A 167 -8.96 37.09 -1.88
N GLU A 168 -9.64 36.03 -1.44
CA GLU A 168 -9.09 35.02 -0.55
C GLU A 168 -7.87 34.34 -1.17
N SER A 169 -7.93 34.07 -2.49
CA SER A 169 -6.80 33.62 -3.28
C SER A 169 -5.60 34.57 -3.18
N ASN A 170 -5.82 35.86 -3.43
CA ASN A 170 -4.77 36.88 -3.40
C ASN A 170 -4.14 36.99 -2.00
N ARG A 171 -4.97 37.04 -0.95
CA ARG A 171 -4.51 37.04 0.45
C ARG A 171 -3.67 35.81 0.77
N SER A 172 -4.14 34.63 0.39
CA SER A 172 -3.43 33.37 0.63
C SER A 172 -2.05 33.35 -0.05
N VAL A 173 -1.96 33.78 -1.31
CA VAL A 173 -0.67 33.89 -2.03
C VAL A 173 0.26 34.88 -1.31
N GLN A 174 -0.21 36.10 -1.03
CA GLN A 174 0.62 37.12 -0.39
C GLN A 174 1.11 36.67 0.99
N ASN A 175 0.23 36.07 1.81
CA ASN A 175 0.57 35.56 3.13
C ASN A 175 1.63 34.46 3.06
N ASN A 176 1.50 33.48 2.16
CA ASN A 176 2.47 32.40 2.04
C ASN A 176 3.83 32.88 1.50
N LEU A 177 3.83 33.82 0.54
CA LEU A 177 5.07 34.45 0.08
C LEU A 177 5.75 35.22 1.21
N GLN A 178 4.99 35.88 2.08
CA GLN A 178 5.53 36.55 3.25
C GLN A 178 6.10 35.55 4.27
N ARG A 179 5.36 34.49 4.61
CA ARG A 179 5.84 33.40 5.49
C ARG A 179 7.15 32.77 5.01
N LEU A 180 7.32 32.60 3.69
CA LEU A 180 8.58 32.14 3.11
C LEU A 180 9.72 33.14 3.35
N ARG A 181 9.48 34.43 3.12
CA ARG A 181 10.47 35.49 3.36
C ARG A 181 10.84 35.59 4.84
N ASP A 182 9.85 35.49 5.72
CA ASP A 182 10.04 35.52 7.18
C ASP A 182 10.85 34.31 7.68
N SER A 183 10.86 33.21 6.91
CA SER A 183 11.70 32.03 7.16
C SER A 183 13.15 32.23 6.69
N GLY A 184 13.52 33.40 6.18
CA GLY A 184 14.87 33.74 5.72
C GLY A 184 15.15 33.42 4.25
N ALA A 185 14.15 33.00 3.48
CA ALA A 185 14.32 32.71 2.06
C ALA A 185 14.22 33.97 1.19
N GLU A 186 14.94 34.00 0.06
CA GLU A 186 14.69 34.97 -1.01
C GLU A 186 13.57 34.43 -1.92
N VAL A 187 12.53 35.24 -2.20
CA VAL A 187 11.34 34.75 -2.92
C VAL A 187 10.91 35.72 -4.01
N GLU A 188 10.84 35.22 -5.24
CA GLU A 188 10.26 35.89 -6.41
C GLU A 188 8.99 35.13 -6.84
N TYR A 189 7.95 35.85 -7.24
CA TYR A 189 6.69 35.25 -7.70
C TYR A 189 6.44 35.56 -9.17
N ILE A 190 6.16 34.52 -9.96
CA ILE A 190 5.78 34.62 -11.36
C ILE A 190 4.31 34.23 -11.50
N ALA A 191 3.49 35.16 -11.98
CA ALA A 191 2.10 34.88 -12.32
C ALA A 191 2.01 34.36 -13.76
N ALA A 192 2.16 33.05 -13.96
CA ALA A 192 2.15 32.41 -15.28
C ALA A 192 1.41 31.05 -15.27
N ASP A 193 0.91 30.64 -16.43
CA ASP A 193 0.51 29.26 -16.65
C ASP A 193 1.76 28.41 -16.87
N VAL A 194 1.92 27.33 -16.11
CA VAL A 194 3.09 26.45 -16.21
C VAL A 194 3.16 25.72 -17.55
N THR A 195 2.07 25.70 -18.33
CA THR A 195 2.03 25.12 -19.67
C THR A 195 2.46 26.10 -20.78
N ASP A 196 2.59 27.40 -20.46
CA ASP A 196 3.06 28.44 -21.38
C ASP A 196 4.59 28.57 -21.32
N GLU A 197 5.26 27.84 -22.20
CA GLU A 197 6.72 27.78 -22.28
C GLU A 197 7.36 29.15 -22.56
N GLN A 198 6.85 29.88 -23.55
CA GLN A 198 7.42 31.17 -23.93
C GLN A 198 7.23 32.20 -22.82
N GLY A 199 6.02 32.29 -22.25
CA GLY A 199 5.74 33.21 -21.15
C GLY A 199 6.58 32.91 -19.91
N LEU A 200 6.78 31.63 -19.58
CA LEU A 200 7.59 31.23 -18.45
C LEU A 200 9.09 31.53 -18.68
N LEU A 201 9.61 31.25 -19.88
CA LEU A 201 11.00 31.56 -20.25
C LEU A 201 11.28 33.06 -20.15
N GLU A 202 10.40 33.90 -20.69
CA GLU A 202 10.50 35.36 -20.63
C GLU A 202 10.51 35.87 -19.19
N ALA A 203 9.64 35.33 -18.33
CA ALA A 203 9.56 35.72 -16.92
C ALA A 203 10.75 35.22 -16.08
N LEU A 204 11.34 34.05 -16.43
CA LEU A 204 12.47 33.48 -15.70
C LEU A 204 13.80 34.15 -16.03
N ASN A 205 14.00 34.59 -17.28
CA ASN A 205 15.27 35.12 -17.76
C ASN A 205 15.88 36.24 -16.88
N PRO A 206 15.13 37.27 -16.43
CA PRO A 206 15.67 38.30 -15.55
C PRO A 206 16.09 37.75 -14.18
N ILE A 207 15.35 36.78 -13.64
CA ILE A 207 15.62 36.21 -12.32
C ILE A 207 16.85 35.31 -12.39
N GLN A 208 16.99 34.48 -13.43
CA GLN A 208 18.18 33.65 -13.62
C GLN A 208 19.45 34.49 -13.81
N LYS A 209 19.35 35.66 -14.45
CA LYS A 209 20.47 36.63 -14.52
C LYS A 209 20.86 37.19 -13.14
N LYS A 210 19.89 37.34 -12.23
CA LYS A 210 20.08 37.88 -10.87
C LYS A 210 20.60 36.81 -9.89
N TRP A 211 20.06 35.60 -9.96
CA TRP A 211 20.26 34.56 -8.94
C TRP A 211 21.15 33.40 -9.39
N GLY A 212 21.37 33.22 -10.69
CA GLY A 212 22.04 32.05 -11.26
C GLY A 212 21.06 31.06 -11.89
N PRO A 213 21.56 29.92 -12.41
CA PRO A 213 20.72 28.89 -13.00
C PRO A 213 19.78 28.27 -11.96
N VAL A 214 18.64 27.76 -12.42
CA VAL A 214 17.78 26.91 -11.60
C VAL A 214 18.49 25.57 -11.35
N GLU A 215 18.67 25.22 -10.08
CA GLU A 215 19.34 23.98 -9.65
C GLU A 215 18.38 22.97 -9.02
N GLY A 216 17.13 23.36 -8.79
CA GLY A 216 16.09 22.48 -8.29
C GLY A 216 14.72 22.80 -8.85
N ILE A 217 13.92 21.78 -9.11
CA ILE A 217 12.50 21.91 -9.49
C ILE A 217 11.65 21.24 -8.42
N ILE A 218 10.62 21.95 -7.96
CA ILE A 218 9.55 21.40 -7.13
C ILE A 218 8.24 21.55 -7.90
N HIS A 219 7.74 20.46 -8.44
CA HIS A 219 6.53 20.45 -9.27
C HIS A 219 5.30 20.07 -8.45
N GLY A 220 4.64 21.08 -7.88
CA GLY A 220 3.40 20.98 -7.11
C GLY A 220 2.14 21.45 -7.83
N ALA A 221 2.22 21.83 -9.12
CA ALA A 221 1.06 22.30 -9.86
C ALA A 221 0.08 21.15 -10.15
N GLY A 222 -1.21 21.40 -9.91
CA GLY A 222 -2.25 20.41 -10.14
C GLY A 222 -3.63 21.03 -10.06
N VAL A 223 -4.57 20.41 -10.75
CA VAL A 223 -6.00 20.73 -10.68
C VAL A 223 -6.79 19.44 -10.68
N LEU A 224 -7.98 19.50 -10.10
CA LEU A 224 -8.94 18.41 -10.11
C LEU A 224 -10.09 18.72 -11.08
N ALA A 225 -10.73 17.65 -11.56
CA ALA A 225 -11.94 17.66 -12.37
C ALA A 225 -12.73 16.36 -12.11
N ASP A 226 -12.94 16.07 -10.83
CA ASP A 226 -13.36 14.76 -10.34
C ASP A 226 -14.79 14.44 -10.80
N LYS A 227 -14.90 13.36 -11.57
CA LYS A 227 -16.12 12.82 -12.18
C LYS A 227 -15.85 11.37 -12.54
N ARG A 228 -16.85 10.51 -12.46
CA ARG A 228 -16.72 9.16 -13.05
C ARG A 228 -16.38 9.25 -14.54
N ILE A 229 -15.65 8.28 -15.06
CA ILE A 229 -15.12 8.31 -16.43
C ILE A 229 -16.24 8.52 -17.46
N GLU A 230 -17.45 7.98 -17.26
CA GLU A 230 -18.59 8.14 -18.17
C GLU A 230 -19.13 9.58 -18.23
N ASN A 231 -18.79 10.40 -17.23
CA ASN A 231 -19.21 11.80 -17.13
C ASN A 231 -18.07 12.80 -17.40
N LYS A 232 -16.85 12.31 -17.71
CA LYS A 232 -15.71 13.17 -18.04
C LYS A 232 -15.79 13.65 -19.48
N THR A 233 -15.50 14.93 -19.69
CA THR A 233 -15.29 15.49 -21.03
C THR A 233 -13.81 15.46 -21.40
N LEU A 234 -13.49 15.55 -22.70
CA LEU A 234 -12.09 15.69 -23.14
C LEU A 234 -11.43 16.95 -22.59
N GLU A 235 -12.19 18.01 -22.33
CA GLU A 235 -11.68 19.25 -21.75
C GLU A 235 -11.25 19.05 -20.29
N ASP A 236 -12.07 18.33 -19.49
CA ASP A 236 -11.72 17.95 -18.12
C ASP A 236 -10.37 17.20 -18.11
N ILE A 237 -10.26 16.16 -18.95
CA ILE A 237 -9.06 15.31 -19.04
C ILE A 237 -7.84 16.14 -19.47
N LYS A 238 -7.97 16.95 -20.53
CA LYS A 238 -6.87 17.80 -21.02
C LYS A 238 -6.39 18.75 -19.93
N ARG A 239 -7.31 19.43 -19.25
CA ARG A 239 -6.98 20.40 -18.19
C ARG A 239 -6.19 19.75 -17.05
N VAL A 240 -6.65 18.60 -16.55
CA VAL A 240 -5.97 17.87 -15.46
C VAL A 240 -4.61 17.36 -15.92
N TYR A 241 -4.56 16.69 -17.07
CA TYR A 241 -3.35 16.07 -17.59
C TYR A 241 -2.27 17.10 -17.95
N GLN A 242 -2.63 18.16 -18.69
CA GLN A 242 -1.67 19.17 -19.14
C GLN A 242 -1.03 19.92 -17.98
N THR A 243 -1.80 20.27 -16.94
CA THR A 243 -1.29 21.01 -15.78
C THR A 243 -0.11 20.29 -15.11
N LYS A 244 -0.16 18.95 -15.04
CA LYS A 244 0.92 18.12 -14.47
C LYS A 244 1.97 17.76 -15.50
N VAL A 245 1.56 17.10 -16.60
CA VAL A 245 2.52 16.49 -17.52
C VAL A 245 3.19 17.51 -18.41
N LYS A 246 2.41 18.35 -19.13
CA LYS A 246 3.01 19.43 -19.94
C LYS A 246 3.65 20.48 -19.03
N GLY A 247 3.07 20.76 -17.87
CA GLY A 247 3.68 21.64 -16.87
C GLY A 247 5.11 21.21 -16.50
N LEU A 248 5.33 19.94 -16.16
CA LEU A 248 6.68 19.43 -15.89
C LEU A 248 7.61 19.54 -17.11
N GLN A 249 7.13 19.16 -18.29
CA GLN A 249 7.91 19.27 -19.53
C GLN A 249 8.36 20.70 -19.77
N THR A 250 7.44 21.66 -19.70
CA THR A 250 7.73 23.08 -19.84
C THR A 250 8.75 23.56 -18.82
N LEU A 251 8.62 23.15 -17.54
CA LEU A 251 9.59 23.54 -16.51
C LEU A 251 11.02 23.09 -16.82
N LEU A 252 11.18 21.91 -17.41
CA LEU A 252 12.48 21.36 -17.80
C LEU A 252 13.00 22.00 -19.09
N GLU A 253 12.12 22.33 -20.04
CA GLU A 253 12.46 22.99 -21.32
C GLU A 253 12.97 24.43 -21.12
N VAL A 254 12.50 25.15 -20.09
CA VAL A 254 12.86 26.56 -19.84
C VAL A 254 14.09 26.75 -18.93
N ILE A 255 14.75 25.66 -18.52
CA ILE A 255 15.97 25.70 -17.69
C ILE A 255 17.11 24.91 -18.35
N ASP A 256 18.33 25.10 -17.86
CA ASP A 256 19.46 24.22 -18.20
C ASP A 256 19.39 22.95 -17.33
N GLU A 257 18.80 21.88 -17.87
CA GLU A 257 18.64 20.58 -17.21
C GLU A 257 19.97 20.03 -16.64
N SER A 258 21.12 20.35 -17.25
CA SER A 258 22.44 19.88 -16.79
C SER A 258 22.89 20.49 -15.45
N LYS A 259 22.21 21.54 -14.98
CA LYS A 259 22.45 22.16 -13.67
C LYS A 259 21.54 21.59 -12.59
N LEU A 260 20.56 20.76 -12.96
CA LEU A 260 19.58 20.28 -12.02
C LEU A 260 20.22 19.31 -11.03
N THR A 261 20.06 19.60 -9.75
CA THR A 261 20.52 18.77 -8.63
C THR A 261 19.37 18.16 -7.86
N HIS A 262 18.16 18.72 -7.98
CA HIS A 262 16.94 18.26 -7.31
C HIS A 262 15.76 18.29 -8.27
N LEU A 263 15.06 17.17 -8.41
CA LEU A 263 13.78 17.06 -9.10
C LEU A 263 12.76 16.44 -8.15
N ILE A 264 11.87 17.27 -7.61
CA ILE A 264 10.89 16.86 -6.61
C ILE A 264 9.50 17.00 -7.20
N LEU A 265 8.78 15.91 -7.33
CA LEU A 265 7.46 15.85 -7.95
C LEU A 265 6.38 15.55 -6.92
N PHE A 266 5.31 16.34 -6.91
CA PHE A 266 4.11 16.06 -6.12
C PHE A 266 3.16 15.23 -6.99
N SER A 267 3.36 13.92 -6.93
CA SER A 267 2.44 12.92 -7.46
C SER A 267 1.30 12.68 -6.45
N SER A 268 0.56 11.59 -6.60
CA SER A 268 -0.50 11.19 -5.68
C SER A 268 -0.58 9.68 -5.55
N ALA A 269 -0.99 9.19 -4.39
CA ALA A 269 -1.37 7.80 -4.16
C ALA A 269 -2.46 7.32 -5.15
N ALA A 270 -3.28 8.24 -5.70
CA ALA A 270 -4.19 7.94 -6.79
C ALA A 270 -3.49 7.50 -8.08
N GLY A 271 -2.28 7.99 -8.38
CA GLY A 271 -1.49 7.52 -9.52
C GLY A 271 -1.05 6.06 -9.36
N PHE A 272 -0.62 5.70 -8.14
CA PHE A 272 -0.12 4.35 -7.85
C PHE A 272 -1.23 3.32 -7.61
N PHE A 273 -2.30 3.67 -6.87
CA PHE A 273 -3.39 2.77 -6.48
C PHE A 273 -4.67 2.93 -7.30
N GLY A 274 -4.80 3.99 -8.11
CA GLY A 274 -6.07 4.40 -8.70
C GLY A 274 -7.02 5.03 -7.66
N ASN A 275 -7.94 5.87 -8.14
CA ASN A 275 -9.03 6.38 -7.33
C ASN A 275 -10.28 6.63 -8.19
N ALA A 276 -11.45 6.22 -7.69
CA ALA A 276 -12.69 6.39 -8.40
C ALA A 276 -13.02 7.89 -8.58
N GLY A 277 -13.47 8.27 -9.78
CA GLY A 277 -13.72 9.65 -10.17
C GLY A 277 -12.46 10.43 -10.62
N GLN A 278 -11.28 9.83 -10.49
CA GLN A 278 -9.98 10.48 -10.69
C GLN A 278 -9.12 9.76 -11.74
N SER A 279 -9.72 9.18 -12.77
CA SER A 279 -9.02 8.44 -13.83
C SER A 279 -7.96 9.24 -14.60
N ASP A 280 -8.26 10.49 -14.96
CA ASP A 280 -7.32 11.44 -15.61
C ASP A 280 -6.22 11.93 -14.65
N TYR A 281 -6.59 12.23 -13.41
CA TYR A 281 -5.66 12.64 -12.36
C TYR A 281 -4.68 11.51 -12.01
N ALA A 282 -5.18 10.29 -11.84
CA ALA A 282 -4.35 9.10 -11.62
C ALA A 282 -3.39 8.88 -12.79
N ALA A 283 -3.88 8.99 -14.03
CA ALA A 283 -3.03 8.87 -15.21
C ALA A 283 -1.91 9.93 -15.23
N ALA A 284 -2.24 11.20 -14.99
CA ALA A 284 -1.27 12.29 -14.99
C ALA A 284 -0.19 12.12 -13.91
N ASN A 285 -0.57 11.71 -12.70
CA ASN A 285 0.37 11.44 -11.61
C ASN A 285 1.25 10.21 -11.88
N GLU A 286 0.70 9.16 -12.50
CA GLU A 286 1.50 8.00 -12.89
C GLU A 286 2.54 8.35 -13.97
N VAL A 287 2.22 9.28 -14.89
CA VAL A 287 3.25 9.81 -15.81
C VAL A 287 4.38 10.50 -15.05
N LEU A 288 4.09 11.27 -13.99
CA LEU A 288 5.14 11.88 -13.15
C LEU A 288 6.01 10.82 -12.48
N ASN A 289 5.42 9.73 -11.97
CA ASN A 289 6.17 8.62 -11.37
C ASN A 289 7.14 7.99 -12.38
N GLN A 290 6.64 7.69 -13.58
CA GLN A 290 7.45 7.07 -14.62
C GLN A 290 8.55 8.03 -15.13
N TYR A 291 8.26 9.33 -15.16
CA TYR A 291 9.25 10.35 -15.45
C TYR A 291 10.32 10.44 -14.36
N ALA A 292 9.96 10.37 -13.08
CA ALA A 292 10.93 10.35 -11.97
C ALA A 292 11.88 9.15 -12.06
N ILE A 293 11.35 7.94 -12.32
CA ILE A 293 12.17 6.76 -12.54
C ILE A 293 13.14 6.99 -13.70
N GLN A 294 12.63 7.39 -14.87
CA GLN A 294 13.46 7.61 -16.05
C GLN A 294 14.52 8.71 -15.83
N PHE A 295 14.15 9.82 -15.22
CA PHE A 295 15.05 10.94 -14.95
C PHE A 295 16.15 10.53 -13.97
N SER A 296 15.82 9.80 -12.90
CA SER A 296 16.82 9.30 -11.94
C SER A 296 17.86 8.37 -12.58
N GLN A 297 17.46 7.56 -13.57
CA GLN A 297 18.34 6.67 -14.29
C GLN A 297 19.26 7.43 -15.26
N ASN A 298 18.74 8.48 -15.90
CA ASN A 298 19.49 9.29 -16.86
C ASN A 298 20.41 10.32 -16.19
N HIS A 299 20.07 10.75 -14.96
CA HIS A 299 20.78 11.76 -14.18
C HIS A 299 21.09 11.23 -12.77
N PRO A 300 22.00 10.24 -12.63
CA PRO A 300 22.31 9.61 -11.34
C PRO A 300 22.85 10.58 -10.28
N GLU A 301 23.36 11.74 -10.71
CA GLU A 301 23.78 12.83 -9.84
C GLU A 301 22.63 13.74 -9.36
N CYS A 302 21.45 13.68 -9.97
CA CYS A 302 20.29 14.46 -9.56
C CYS A 302 19.48 13.68 -8.51
N GLN A 303 19.14 14.36 -7.41
CA GLN A 303 18.23 13.81 -6.43
C GLN A 303 16.80 13.90 -6.95
N VAL A 304 16.21 12.76 -7.28
CA VAL A 304 14.85 12.67 -7.83
C VAL A 304 13.92 12.01 -6.83
N VAL A 305 12.81 12.67 -6.50
CA VAL A 305 11.78 12.10 -5.62
C VAL A 305 10.39 12.45 -6.13
N SER A 306 9.57 11.43 -6.40
CA SER A 306 8.15 11.57 -6.68
C SER A 306 7.33 11.09 -5.49
N PHE A 307 6.70 12.05 -4.81
CA PHE A 307 5.85 11.78 -3.67
C PHE A 307 4.44 11.44 -4.13
N ASN A 308 4.05 10.19 -3.98
CA ASN A 308 2.70 9.68 -4.16
C ASN A 308 1.91 9.94 -2.87
N TRP A 309 1.54 11.20 -2.65
CA TRP A 309 0.81 11.64 -1.46
C TRP A 309 -0.61 11.06 -1.43
N GLY A 310 -0.98 10.48 -0.28
CA GLY A 310 -2.37 10.31 0.14
C GLY A 310 -3.05 11.65 0.44
N PRO A 311 -4.31 11.65 0.88
CA PRO A 311 -5.00 12.88 1.24
C PRO A 311 -4.31 13.58 2.42
N TRP A 312 -4.19 14.90 2.36
CA TRP A 312 -3.65 15.72 3.44
C TRP A 312 -4.78 16.37 4.23
N GLU A 313 -4.54 16.67 5.50
CA GLU A 313 -5.38 17.57 6.27
C GLU A 313 -5.25 19.00 5.68
N GLY A 314 -6.36 19.57 5.23
CA GLY A 314 -6.36 20.85 4.52
C GLY A 314 -5.92 20.75 3.04
N GLY A 315 -5.80 21.91 2.39
CA GLY A 315 -5.52 21.98 0.96
C GLY A 315 -6.73 21.63 0.09
N MET A 316 -6.73 20.46 -0.55
CA MET A 316 -7.84 19.98 -1.40
C MET A 316 -8.88 19.14 -0.63
N VAL A 317 -8.64 18.87 0.66
CA VAL A 317 -9.52 18.05 1.52
C VAL A 317 -10.12 18.94 2.60
N ASP A 318 -11.44 19.06 2.60
CA ASP A 318 -12.20 19.70 3.68
C ASP A 318 -12.61 18.68 4.77
N GLU A 319 -13.26 19.14 5.83
CA GLU A 319 -13.65 18.30 6.97
C GLU A 319 -14.65 17.18 6.59
N ASP A 320 -15.55 17.43 5.64
CA ASP A 320 -16.51 16.42 5.19
C ASP A 320 -15.81 15.35 4.36
N LEU A 321 -14.87 15.75 3.50
CA LEU A 321 -14.07 14.82 2.71
C LEU A 321 -13.09 14.04 3.59
N LYS A 322 -12.55 14.65 4.66
CA LYS A 322 -11.72 13.97 5.66
C LYS A 322 -12.49 12.82 6.31
N LYS A 323 -13.70 13.06 6.81
CA LYS A 323 -14.56 12.01 7.38
C LYS A 323 -14.84 10.89 6.37
N MET A 324 -15.16 11.25 5.13
CA MET A 324 -15.39 10.26 4.07
C MET A 324 -14.14 9.40 3.79
N PHE A 325 -12.94 9.99 3.81
CA PHE A 325 -11.69 9.23 3.67
C PHE A 325 -11.47 8.29 4.85
N GLU A 326 -11.65 8.77 6.08
CA GLU A 326 -11.53 7.97 7.29
C GLU A 326 -12.52 6.79 7.30
N GLU A 327 -13.78 7.00 6.89
CA GLU A 327 -14.79 5.94 6.73
C GLU A 327 -14.40 4.88 5.69
N ARG A 328 -13.67 5.28 4.64
CA ARG A 328 -13.15 4.36 3.60
C ARG A 328 -11.83 3.69 3.99
N GLY A 329 -11.33 3.96 5.21
CA GLY A 329 -10.04 3.48 5.70
C GLY A 329 -8.85 4.10 4.96
N VAL A 330 -8.99 5.33 4.48
CA VAL A 330 -7.94 6.13 3.87
C VAL A 330 -7.36 7.08 4.92
N TYR A 331 -6.08 6.91 5.23
CA TYR A 331 -5.38 7.74 6.20
C TYR A 331 -5.17 9.15 5.65
N VAL A 332 -5.61 10.15 6.42
CA VAL A 332 -5.41 11.57 6.12
C VAL A 332 -4.16 12.07 6.82
N ILE A 333 -3.21 12.58 6.05
CA ILE A 333 -1.87 12.97 6.48
C ILE A 333 -1.93 14.33 7.19
N PRO A 334 -1.54 14.44 8.47
CA PRO A 334 -1.41 15.72 9.14
C PRO A 334 -0.35 16.60 8.47
N VAL A 335 -0.58 17.91 8.41
CA VAL A 335 0.32 18.86 7.72
C VAL A 335 1.75 18.80 8.27
N GLU A 336 1.93 18.74 9.60
CA GLU A 336 3.27 18.67 10.21
C GLU A 336 3.98 17.37 9.81
N THR A 337 3.29 16.23 9.84
CA THR A 337 3.86 14.92 9.43
C THR A 337 4.29 14.96 7.97
N GLY A 338 3.43 15.44 7.07
CA GLY A 338 3.72 15.50 5.65
C GLY A 338 4.86 16.46 5.31
N THR A 339 4.87 17.67 5.88
CA THR A 339 5.93 18.66 5.64
C THR A 339 7.27 18.25 6.27
N GLY A 340 7.24 17.59 7.42
CA GLY A 340 8.41 16.97 8.05
C GLY A 340 9.02 15.90 7.16
N LEU A 341 8.21 14.95 6.65
CA LEU A 341 8.67 13.91 5.74
C LEU A 341 9.22 14.49 4.43
N PHE A 342 8.55 15.50 3.86
CA PHE A 342 9.04 16.22 2.69
C PHE A 342 10.43 16.79 2.95
N THR A 343 10.60 17.52 4.05
CA THR A 343 11.87 18.17 4.42
C THR A 343 12.97 17.13 4.60
N GLU A 344 12.68 16.05 5.32
CA GLU A 344 13.61 14.96 5.57
C GLU A 344 14.03 14.26 4.26
N CYS A 345 13.11 14.03 3.32
CA CYS A 345 13.43 13.43 2.01
C CYS A 345 14.24 14.36 1.12
N VAL A 346 14.03 15.68 1.22
CA VAL A 346 14.83 16.65 0.47
C VAL A 346 16.26 16.72 1.02
N LEU A 347 16.45 16.60 2.34
CA LEU A 347 17.75 16.67 2.99
C LEU A 347 18.50 15.32 3.03
N ASN A 348 17.78 14.21 3.07
CA ASN A 348 18.29 12.85 3.18
C ASN A 348 17.46 11.94 2.27
N PRO A 349 17.67 11.97 0.94
CA PRO A 349 16.83 11.22 0.01
C PRO A 349 16.95 9.71 0.24
N PRO A 350 15.83 8.98 0.09
CA PRO A 350 15.88 7.53 -0.04
C PRO A 350 16.54 7.13 -1.37
N ASP A 351 16.98 5.88 -1.45
CA ASP A 351 17.59 5.34 -2.67
C ASP A 351 16.58 5.20 -3.83
N GLU A 352 15.30 5.00 -3.51
CA GLU A 352 14.23 4.83 -4.49
C GLU A 352 13.58 6.18 -4.86
N PRO A 353 13.36 6.48 -6.16
CA PRO A 353 12.80 7.76 -6.59
C PRO A 353 11.29 7.87 -6.37
N LEU A 354 10.60 6.79 -5.99
CA LEU A 354 9.15 6.78 -5.74
C LEU A 354 8.85 6.55 -4.27
N LEU A 355 8.08 7.46 -3.66
CA LEU A 355 7.65 7.32 -2.28
C LEU A 355 6.14 7.39 -2.18
N ILE A 356 5.52 6.36 -1.63
CA ILE A 356 4.10 6.35 -1.32
C ILE A 356 3.96 6.78 0.13
N VAL A 357 3.19 7.85 0.36
CA VAL A 357 2.98 8.38 1.71
C VAL A 357 1.50 8.34 2.03
N GLY A 358 1.15 7.69 3.14
CA GLY A 358 -0.22 7.45 3.55
C GLY A 358 -0.65 5.99 3.32
N SER A 359 -1.94 5.77 3.14
CA SER A 359 -2.53 4.44 2.92
C SER A 359 -2.89 4.19 1.46
N THR A 360 -3.46 3.01 1.18
CA THR A 360 -4.13 2.76 -0.10
C THR A 360 -5.32 3.71 -0.28
N MET A 361 -5.71 3.96 -1.54
CA MET A 361 -6.84 4.84 -1.90
C MET A 361 -8.22 4.17 -1.74
N GLY A 362 -8.42 3.36 -0.69
CA GLY A 362 -9.66 2.62 -0.46
C GLY A 362 -9.92 1.48 -1.45
N VAL A 363 -11.09 0.85 -1.33
CA VAL A 363 -11.57 -0.28 -2.17
C VAL A 363 -12.44 0.22 -3.33
N PRO A 364 -12.77 -0.63 -4.33
CA PRO A 364 -13.70 -0.28 -5.41
C PRO A 364 -15.05 0.30 -4.93
N GLU A 365 -15.58 1.26 -5.67
CA GLU A 365 -16.88 1.89 -5.43
C GLU A 365 -18.00 1.07 -6.08
N GLY A 366 -18.59 0.14 -5.33
CA GLY A 366 -19.76 -0.62 -5.75
C GLY A 366 -19.73 -2.06 -5.26
N GLU A 367 -20.86 -2.74 -5.39
CA GLU A 367 -20.95 -4.15 -5.06
C GLU A 367 -20.40 -5.00 -6.22
N MET A 368 -19.42 -5.85 -5.92
CA MET A 368 -19.02 -6.93 -6.83
C MET A 368 -20.22 -7.87 -7.05
N PRO A 369 -20.53 -8.29 -8.29
CA PRO A 369 -21.56 -9.28 -8.52
C PRO A 369 -21.19 -10.60 -7.84
N ILE A 370 -22.00 -11.00 -6.85
CA ILE A 370 -21.80 -12.26 -6.14
C ILE A 370 -22.47 -13.39 -6.94
N SER A 371 -21.68 -14.12 -7.74
CA SER A 371 -22.16 -15.33 -8.42
C SER A 371 -22.50 -16.46 -7.43
N ASN A 372 -23.53 -17.23 -7.75
CA ASN A 372 -23.91 -18.45 -7.02
C ASN A 372 -23.13 -19.70 -7.47
N GLU A 373 -22.32 -19.57 -8.52
CA GLU A 373 -21.57 -20.70 -9.08
C GLU A 373 -20.38 -21.06 -8.19
N SER A 374 -20.07 -22.36 -8.14
CA SER A 374 -18.84 -22.84 -7.53
C SER A 374 -17.66 -22.41 -8.40
N LYS A 375 -16.60 -21.89 -7.75
CA LYS A 375 -15.35 -21.57 -8.44
C LYS A 375 -14.34 -22.69 -8.21
N GLU A 376 -13.65 -23.07 -9.28
CA GLU A 376 -12.57 -24.04 -9.24
C GLU A 376 -11.28 -23.35 -9.67
N ILE A 377 -10.29 -23.33 -8.77
CA ILE A 377 -9.01 -22.68 -9.00
C ILE A 377 -7.91 -23.73 -8.93
N SER A 378 -7.26 -23.97 -10.07
CA SER A 378 -6.10 -24.86 -10.14
C SER A 378 -4.82 -24.09 -9.90
N ARG A 379 -3.94 -24.65 -9.07
CA ARG A 379 -2.60 -24.11 -8.77
C ARG A 379 -1.58 -25.21 -8.89
N VAL A 380 -0.47 -24.90 -9.56
CA VAL A 380 0.71 -25.74 -9.56
C VAL A 380 1.60 -25.32 -8.39
N LEU A 381 1.82 -26.21 -7.42
CA LEU A 381 2.73 -26.02 -6.29
C LEU A 381 3.93 -26.93 -6.49
N LYS A 382 5.11 -26.33 -6.65
CA LYS A 382 6.39 -27.03 -6.71
C LYS A 382 7.34 -26.43 -5.69
N SER A 383 8.13 -27.26 -5.03
CA SER A 383 9.04 -26.78 -3.98
C SER A 383 10.14 -25.88 -4.55
N GLU A 384 10.59 -26.11 -5.80
CA GLU A 384 11.58 -25.24 -6.46
C GLU A 384 11.04 -23.82 -6.73
N LYS A 385 9.71 -23.65 -6.77
CA LYS A 385 9.03 -22.36 -6.95
C LYS A 385 8.52 -21.75 -5.64
N LEU A 386 8.70 -22.45 -4.52
CA LEU A 386 8.34 -21.98 -3.18
C LEU A 386 9.48 -22.33 -2.20
N PRO A 387 10.66 -21.68 -2.32
CA PRO A 387 11.86 -22.08 -1.60
C PRO A 387 11.70 -22.14 -0.07
N VAL A 388 10.81 -21.32 0.50
CA VAL A 388 10.52 -21.35 1.95
C VAL A 388 10.10 -22.74 2.44
N VAL A 389 9.38 -23.53 1.63
CA VAL A 389 8.87 -24.85 2.07
C VAL A 389 9.99 -25.87 2.23
N GLU A 390 11.16 -25.63 1.63
CA GLU A 390 12.36 -26.44 1.87
C GLU A 390 12.85 -26.37 3.32
N ASP A 391 12.52 -25.30 4.05
CA ASP A 391 12.80 -25.16 5.49
C ASP A 391 11.65 -25.69 6.38
N HIS A 392 10.64 -26.35 5.80
CA HIS A 392 9.58 -27.01 6.52
C HIS A 392 9.52 -28.50 6.12
N ARG A 393 10.51 -29.26 6.61
CA ARG A 393 10.75 -30.66 6.28
C ARG A 393 10.44 -31.59 7.45
N ILE A 394 9.74 -32.69 7.18
CA ILE A 394 9.47 -33.74 8.17
C ILE A 394 10.14 -35.01 7.67
N GLY A 395 11.25 -35.39 8.31
CA GLY A 395 12.19 -36.35 7.74
C GLY A 395 12.76 -35.81 6.42
N GLU A 396 12.83 -36.67 5.39
CA GLU A 396 13.44 -36.33 4.09
C GLU A 396 12.54 -35.50 3.16
N ASN A 397 11.29 -35.25 3.53
CA ASN A 397 10.31 -34.64 2.62
C ASN A 397 9.90 -33.24 3.08
N ALA A 398 9.85 -32.31 2.13
CA ALA A 398 9.24 -31.00 2.35
C ALA A 398 7.71 -31.14 2.44
N VAL A 399 7.07 -30.38 3.32
CA VAL A 399 5.64 -30.48 3.60
C VAL A 399 5.03 -29.09 3.59
N LEU A 400 3.87 -28.92 2.94
CA LEU A 400 3.17 -27.64 2.97
C LEU A 400 2.63 -27.39 4.40
N PRO A 401 3.01 -26.30 5.08
CA PRO A 401 2.47 -25.98 6.40
C PRO A 401 0.95 -25.80 6.36
N ALA A 402 0.26 -26.17 7.44
CA ALA A 402 -1.19 -25.99 7.54
C ALA A 402 -1.60 -24.50 7.42
N SER A 403 -0.77 -23.60 7.94
CA SER A 403 -0.93 -22.15 7.81
C SER A 403 -0.87 -21.67 6.36
N PHE A 404 -0.04 -22.27 5.51
CA PHE A 404 0.00 -21.95 4.08
C PHE A 404 -1.27 -22.41 3.37
N ALA A 405 -1.79 -23.59 3.71
CA ALA A 405 -3.06 -24.06 3.17
C ALA A 405 -4.25 -23.16 3.59
N GLN A 406 -4.29 -22.74 4.86
CA GLN A 406 -5.23 -21.74 5.35
C GLN A 406 -5.11 -20.45 4.52
N SER A 407 -3.90 -19.89 4.44
CA SER A 407 -3.61 -18.64 3.74
C SER A 407 -3.99 -18.69 2.26
N TRP A 408 -3.81 -19.83 1.59
CA TRP A 408 -4.26 -20.00 0.20
C TRP A 408 -5.78 -19.88 0.10
N MET A 409 -6.54 -20.61 0.92
CA MET A 409 -8.01 -20.55 0.89
C MET A 409 -8.52 -19.14 1.19
N GLU A 410 -7.96 -18.50 2.22
CA GLU A 410 -8.28 -17.14 2.64
C GLU A 410 -7.97 -16.10 1.55
N SER A 411 -6.72 -16.05 1.07
CA SER A 411 -6.27 -15.04 0.11
C SER A 411 -6.99 -15.17 -1.23
N THR A 412 -7.20 -16.39 -1.73
CA THR A 412 -7.94 -16.60 -2.98
C THR A 412 -9.39 -16.15 -2.84
N SER A 413 -10.05 -16.43 -1.71
CA SER A 413 -11.42 -15.92 -1.49
C SER A 413 -11.46 -14.39 -1.46
N GLN A 414 -10.53 -13.76 -0.76
CA GLN A 414 -10.42 -12.30 -0.65
C GLN A 414 -10.17 -11.63 -2.01
N ASN A 415 -9.31 -12.23 -2.85
CA ASN A 415 -8.93 -11.67 -4.13
C ASN A 415 -10.00 -11.86 -5.21
N LEU A 416 -10.88 -12.86 -5.07
CA LEU A 416 -12.01 -13.10 -5.97
C LEU A 416 -13.19 -12.14 -5.77
N TYR A 417 -13.23 -11.44 -4.63
CA TYR A 417 -14.29 -10.50 -4.29
C TYR A 417 -13.70 -9.17 -3.78
N PRO A 418 -13.01 -8.38 -4.63
CA PRO A 418 -12.47 -7.07 -4.26
C PRO A 418 -13.59 -6.14 -3.77
N GLY A 419 -13.62 -5.86 -2.47
CA GLY A 419 -14.67 -5.04 -1.82
C GLY A 419 -15.31 -5.70 -0.60
N LEU A 420 -15.28 -7.04 -0.52
CA LEU A 420 -15.57 -7.74 0.73
C LEU A 420 -14.29 -7.88 1.55
N LYS A 421 -14.39 -7.92 2.88
CA LYS A 421 -13.29 -8.22 3.79
C LYS A 421 -13.50 -9.61 4.36
N LEU A 422 -12.49 -10.49 4.27
CA LEU A 422 -12.48 -11.73 5.02
C LEU A 422 -12.42 -11.41 6.51
N THR A 423 -13.45 -11.84 7.24
CA THR A 423 -13.58 -11.61 8.69
C THR A 423 -13.27 -12.87 9.48
N GLN A 424 -13.65 -14.05 8.98
CA GLN A 424 -13.48 -15.31 9.71
C GLN A 424 -13.09 -16.46 8.77
N CYS A 425 -12.21 -17.31 9.28
CA CYS A 425 -11.99 -18.66 8.80
C CYS A 425 -12.41 -19.62 9.92
N SER A 426 -13.31 -20.57 9.64
CA SER A 426 -13.87 -21.48 10.64
C SER A 426 -13.81 -22.92 10.20
N ASP A 427 -13.87 -23.83 11.17
CA ASP A 427 -13.86 -25.29 10.96
C ASP A 427 -12.75 -25.76 10.01
N PHE A 428 -11.55 -25.17 10.11
CA PHE A 428 -10.39 -25.61 9.35
C PHE A 428 -9.99 -27.01 9.76
N LYS A 429 -9.68 -27.87 8.78
CA LYS A 429 -9.29 -29.26 8.98
C LYS A 429 -8.16 -29.64 8.05
N VAL A 430 -7.15 -30.29 8.60
CA VAL A 430 -6.13 -31.04 7.88
C VAL A 430 -6.66 -32.46 7.67
N LEU A 431 -6.97 -32.81 6.42
CA LEU A 431 -7.46 -34.14 6.05
C LEU A 431 -6.29 -35.04 5.66
N LYS A 432 -5.42 -34.53 4.78
CA LYS A 432 -4.17 -35.17 4.38
C LYS A 432 -3.19 -34.08 3.97
N GLY A 433 -2.09 -33.92 4.70
CA GLY A 433 -1.06 -32.94 4.36
C GLY A 433 -0.54 -33.10 2.92
N ILE A 434 -0.11 -32.00 2.31
CA ILE A 434 0.60 -32.00 1.03
C ILE A 434 2.09 -32.22 1.31
N VAL A 435 2.64 -33.28 0.73
CA VAL A 435 4.06 -33.67 0.85
C VAL A 435 4.69 -33.53 -0.53
N PHE A 436 5.78 -32.79 -0.65
CA PHE A 436 6.49 -32.62 -1.90
C PHE A 436 7.42 -33.81 -2.11
N ASP A 437 6.85 -34.92 -2.57
CA ASP A 437 7.54 -36.15 -2.95
C ASP A 437 7.25 -36.48 -4.43
N SER A 438 7.92 -37.50 -4.97
CA SER A 438 7.72 -37.94 -6.36
C SER A 438 6.37 -38.61 -6.62
N GLU A 439 5.54 -38.86 -5.59
CA GLU A 439 4.26 -39.56 -5.72
C GLU A 439 3.05 -38.63 -5.92
N LEU A 440 3.14 -37.37 -5.47
CA LEU A 440 2.07 -36.38 -5.64
C LEU A 440 2.20 -35.59 -6.95
N GLN A 441 1.05 -35.25 -7.53
CA GLN A 441 1.00 -34.33 -8.67
C GLN A 441 1.36 -32.91 -8.21
N ASP A 442 2.06 -32.16 -9.06
CA ASP A 442 2.33 -30.73 -8.80
C ASP A 442 1.06 -29.87 -8.82
N SER A 443 -0.07 -30.40 -9.32
CA SER A 443 -1.32 -29.67 -9.52
C SER A 443 -2.34 -29.95 -8.43
N TYR A 444 -2.83 -28.88 -7.82
CA TYR A 444 -3.81 -28.89 -6.75
C TYR A 444 -4.97 -27.97 -7.10
N THR A 445 -6.18 -28.34 -6.68
CA THR A 445 -7.40 -27.62 -6.96
C THR A 445 -8.00 -27.10 -5.67
N LEU A 446 -8.25 -25.79 -5.61
CA LEU A 446 -9.09 -25.15 -4.61
C LEU A 446 -10.52 -25.01 -5.16
N ASN A 447 -11.46 -25.72 -4.57
CA ASN A 447 -12.89 -25.55 -4.83
C ASN A 447 -13.51 -24.60 -3.79
N LEU A 448 -14.21 -23.57 -4.27
CA LEU A 448 -14.97 -22.62 -3.45
C LEU A 448 -16.45 -22.76 -3.78
N LYS A 449 -17.25 -23.15 -2.78
CA LYS A 449 -18.70 -23.32 -2.92
C LYS A 449 -19.43 -22.37 -2.00
N ARG A 450 -20.31 -21.55 -2.56
CA ARG A 450 -21.17 -20.65 -1.78
C ARG A 450 -22.15 -21.42 -0.91
N LYS A 451 -22.31 -20.96 0.34
CA LYS A 451 -23.40 -21.35 1.25
C LYS A 451 -24.48 -20.28 1.30
N LYS A 452 -25.71 -20.69 1.64
CA LYS A 452 -26.77 -19.75 1.95
C LYS A 452 -26.35 -18.95 3.18
N SER A 453 -26.35 -17.62 3.04
CA SER A 453 -26.13 -16.67 4.13
C SER A 453 -27.48 -16.09 4.56
N GLU A 454 -27.63 -15.79 5.85
CA GLU A 454 -28.82 -15.13 6.42
C GLU A 454 -28.80 -13.62 6.17
N SER A 455 -27.62 -13.04 5.96
CA SER A 455 -27.42 -11.61 5.66
C SER A 455 -27.11 -11.40 4.18
N LYS A 456 -27.66 -10.31 3.62
CA LYS A 456 -27.35 -9.86 2.25
C LYS A 456 -25.92 -9.31 2.12
N ASP A 457 -25.33 -8.85 3.23
CA ASP A 457 -24.02 -8.20 3.27
C ASP A 457 -22.88 -9.17 3.58
N GLU A 458 -23.17 -10.48 3.54
CA GLU A 458 -22.26 -11.55 3.93
C GLU A 458 -22.17 -12.63 2.84
N LEU A 459 -20.95 -13.06 2.58
CA LEU A 459 -20.61 -14.19 1.73
C LEU A 459 -19.95 -15.29 2.56
N VAL A 460 -20.58 -16.46 2.61
CA VAL A 460 -20.03 -17.66 3.23
C VAL A 460 -19.62 -18.66 2.15
N LEU A 461 -18.38 -19.14 2.20
CA LEU A 461 -17.81 -20.10 1.26
C LEU A 461 -17.33 -21.34 2.01
N ASP A 462 -17.68 -22.53 1.53
CA ASP A 462 -16.96 -23.75 1.86
C ASP A 462 -15.77 -23.86 0.90
N ALA A 463 -14.56 -23.95 1.46
CA ALA A 463 -13.32 -24.08 0.72
C ALA A 463 -12.73 -25.49 0.90
N LYS A 464 -12.21 -26.07 -0.18
CA LYS A 464 -11.57 -27.38 -0.13
C LYS A 464 -10.42 -27.48 -1.12
N ILE A 465 -9.26 -27.92 -0.63
CA ILE A 465 -8.09 -28.22 -1.44
C ILE A 465 -8.05 -29.72 -1.73
N SER A 466 -7.89 -30.10 -3.00
CA SER A 466 -7.76 -31.49 -3.45
C SER A 466 -6.70 -31.66 -4.53
N SER A 467 -6.23 -32.89 -4.72
CA SER A 467 -5.45 -33.33 -5.87
C SER A 467 -6.15 -34.49 -6.59
N SER A 468 -5.79 -34.70 -7.85
CA SER A 468 -6.28 -35.83 -8.65
C SER A 468 -5.32 -37.01 -8.51
N MET A 469 -5.77 -38.11 -7.89
CA MET A 469 -5.00 -39.36 -7.82
C MET A 469 -5.87 -40.50 -8.36
N GLY A 470 -5.68 -40.85 -9.64
CA GLY A 470 -6.54 -41.81 -10.33
C GLY A 470 -7.95 -41.26 -10.54
N SER A 471 -8.99 -42.07 -10.27
CA SER A 471 -10.40 -41.72 -10.53
C SER A 471 -11.12 -41.00 -9.40
N LYS A 472 -10.51 -40.85 -8.22
CA LYS A 472 -11.13 -40.18 -7.05
C LYS A 472 -10.26 -39.02 -6.56
N PRO A 473 -10.86 -37.89 -6.15
CA PRO A 473 -10.12 -36.79 -5.57
C PRO A 473 -9.56 -37.16 -4.20
N ARG A 474 -8.30 -36.79 -3.94
CA ARG A 474 -7.71 -36.83 -2.60
C ARG A 474 -7.90 -35.44 -1.98
N PHE A 475 -8.60 -35.38 -0.85
CA PHE A 475 -8.84 -34.12 -0.14
C PHE A 475 -7.72 -33.86 0.87
N HIS A 476 -7.22 -32.62 0.88
CA HIS A 476 -6.07 -32.23 1.69
C HIS A 476 -6.46 -31.33 2.86
N TYR A 477 -7.20 -30.26 2.58
CA TYR A 477 -7.61 -29.27 3.57
C TYR A 477 -9.03 -28.79 3.28
N SER A 478 -9.74 -28.35 4.31
CA SER A 478 -11.03 -27.68 4.17
C SER A 478 -11.26 -26.66 5.25
N CYS A 479 -11.99 -25.60 4.96
CA CYS A 479 -12.51 -24.65 5.94
C CYS A 479 -13.80 -24.01 5.44
N GLN A 480 -14.41 -23.19 6.28
CA GLN A 480 -15.44 -22.24 5.90
C GLN A 480 -14.89 -20.82 6.03
N LEU A 481 -15.17 -19.97 5.05
CA LEU A 481 -14.70 -18.59 4.98
C LEU A 481 -15.91 -17.67 4.99
N LYS A 482 -15.83 -16.61 5.78
CA LYS A 482 -16.84 -15.56 5.88
C LYS A 482 -16.25 -14.24 5.46
N LEU A 483 -16.85 -13.63 4.44
CA LEU A 483 -16.51 -12.30 3.96
C LEU A 483 -17.70 -11.37 4.14
N GLN A 484 -17.45 -10.11 4.49
CA GLN A 484 -18.49 -9.11 4.73
C GLN A 484 -18.19 -7.81 3.98
N ILE A 485 -19.24 -7.04 3.66
CA ILE A 485 -19.06 -5.67 3.14
C ILE A 485 -18.28 -4.86 4.17
N ARG A 486 -17.34 -4.06 3.69
CA ARG A 486 -16.54 -3.18 4.54
C ARG A 486 -17.44 -2.08 5.12
N GLY A 487 -17.86 -2.24 6.38
CA GLY A 487 -18.68 -1.27 7.13
C GLY A 487 -18.17 -1.10 8.56
N ASN A 488 -18.12 0.16 9.01
CA ASN A 488 -17.73 0.73 10.32
C ASN A 488 -17.72 -0.21 11.54
N SER A 489 -16.72 -1.06 11.64
CA SER A 489 -15.90 -1.20 12.84
C SER A 489 -14.73 -2.10 12.45
N GLU A 490 -13.51 -1.58 12.53
CA GLU A 490 -12.46 -2.50 12.95
C GLU A 490 -12.88 -2.93 14.35
N SER A 491 -13.36 -4.16 14.51
CA SER A 491 -13.33 -4.74 15.84
C SER A 491 -11.85 -4.71 16.20
N THR A 492 -11.47 -3.77 17.06
CA THR A 492 -10.33 -3.97 17.93
C THR A 492 -10.51 -5.39 18.46
N GLY A 493 -9.46 -6.23 18.43
CA GLY A 493 -9.53 -7.54 19.07
C GLY A 493 -10.09 -7.42 20.50
N GLU A 494 -10.36 -8.55 21.17
CA GLU A 494 -10.82 -8.55 22.58
C GLU A 494 -10.20 -7.39 23.39
N ASP A 495 -11.02 -6.64 24.13
CA ASP A 495 -10.61 -5.50 24.98
C ASP A 495 -9.24 -5.77 25.61
N PRO A 496 -8.30 -4.79 25.64
CA PRO A 496 -6.94 -5.01 26.09
C PRO A 496 -6.95 -5.70 27.45
N LYS A 497 -6.72 -7.02 27.43
CA LYS A 497 -6.29 -7.74 28.62
C LYS A 497 -4.91 -7.17 28.94
N ASN A 498 -4.61 -7.02 30.22
CA ASN A 498 -3.23 -6.86 30.65
C ASN A 498 -2.53 -8.19 30.33
N TRP A 499 -2.04 -8.35 29.10
CA TRP A 499 -1.40 -9.58 28.62
C TRP A 499 -0.09 -9.85 29.36
N ASP A 500 0.43 -8.78 29.96
CA ASP A 500 1.54 -8.80 30.90
C ASP A 500 2.74 -9.49 30.26
N ILE A 501 3.29 -8.84 29.23
CA ILE A 501 4.42 -9.31 28.43
C ILE A 501 5.76 -9.26 29.17
N ARG A 502 5.75 -9.24 30.51
CA ARG A 502 6.95 -9.27 31.35
C ARG A 502 7.71 -10.59 31.16
N GLU A 503 9.04 -10.50 31.17
CA GLU A 503 9.91 -11.67 31.10
C GLU A 503 9.98 -12.38 32.47
N GLU A 504 9.71 -13.68 32.51
CA GLU A 504 9.84 -14.51 33.71
C GLU A 504 10.80 -15.66 33.41
N THR A 505 12.09 -15.49 33.75
CA THR A 505 13.17 -16.48 33.46
C THR A 505 13.19 -16.93 31.99
N PRO A 506 13.46 -16.00 31.04
CA PRO A 506 13.32 -16.29 29.62
C PRO A 506 14.29 -17.38 29.16
N ILE A 507 13.79 -18.29 28.32
CA ILE A 507 14.61 -19.31 27.63
C ILE A 507 14.84 -18.84 26.19
N ASP A 508 16.09 -18.91 25.74
CA ASP A 508 16.46 -18.61 24.35
C ASP A 508 15.73 -19.57 23.38
N GLY A 509 15.00 -18.99 22.42
CA GLY A 509 14.23 -19.74 21.44
C GLY A 509 15.08 -20.65 20.54
N LYS A 510 16.36 -20.30 20.35
CA LYS A 510 17.31 -21.09 19.55
C LYS A 510 17.40 -22.55 20.02
N VAL A 511 17.30 -22.77 21.34
CA VAL A 511 17.38 -24.10 21.95
C VAL A 511 16.33 -25.05 21.39
N PHE A 512 15.13 -24.57 21.06
CA PHE A 512 14.05 -25.41 20.54
C PHE A 512 14.31 -25.90 19.12
N TYR A 513 15.04 -25.14 18.31
CA TYR A 513 15.45 -25.56 16.97
C TYR A 513 16.66 -26.50 17.04
N GLU A 514 17.62 -26.24 17.93
CA GLU A 514 18.85 -27.04 18.06
C GLU A 514 18.61 -28.42 18.69
N ASN A 515 17.62 -28.56 19.58
CA ASN A 515 17.37 -29.81 20.31
C ASN A 515 16.33 -30.73 19.64
N GLY A 516 15.83 -30.39 18.45
CA GLY A 516 14.82 -31.16 17.73
C GLY A 516 13.39 -31.06 18.29
N THR A 517 13.11 -30.08 19.17
CA THR A 517 11.73 -29.74 19.58
C THR A 517 10.96 -29.25 18.35
N LEU A 518 11.55 -28.31 17.61
CA LEU A 518 11.05 -27.74 16.37
C LEU A 518 11.92 -28.22 15.20
N PHE A 519 11.31 -28.77 14.15
CA PHE A 519 12.00 -29.29 12.96
C PHE A 519 12.30 -28.22 11.89
N HIS A 520 12.02 -26.96 12.21
CA HIS A 520 11.95 -25.86 11.26
C HIS A 520 13.36 -25.35 10.87
N GLY A 521 13.62 -25.28 9.56
CA GLY A 521 14.82 -24.69 8.98
C GLY A 521 14.85 -23.17 9.10
N LEU A 522 15.95 -22.56 8.66
CA LEU A 522 16.35 -21.18 8.98
C LEU A 522 15.25 -20.13 8.76
N ARG A 523 14.48 -20.22 7.66
CA ARG A 523 13.42 -19.24 7.36
C ARG A 523 12.24 -19.28 8.33
N PHE A 524 12.00 -20.42 8.97
CA PHE A 524 10.91 -20.62 9.95
C PHE A 524 11.36 -20.43 11.41
N GLN A 525 12.62 -20.06 11.66
CA GLN A 525 13.18 -19.85 13.02
C GLN A 525 12.77 -18.50 13.64
N GLY A 526 11.46 -18.34 13.83
CA GLY A 526 10.87 -17.11 14.31
C GLY A 526 10.77 -16.97 15.84
N VAL A 527 10.85 -18.06 16.61
CA VAL A 527 10.78 -18.01 18.09
C VAL A 527 12.10 -17.45 18.63
N LYS A 528 12.05 -16.30 19.29
CA LYS A 528 13.23 -15.63 19.86
C LYS A 528 13.40 -15.95 21.34
N LYS A 529 12.32 -15.93 22.11
CA LYS A 529 12.34 -16.31 23.52
C LYS A 529 11.04 -16.98 23.93
N LEU A 530 11.12 -17.95 24.83
CA LEU A 530 10.01 -18.34 25.69
C LEU A 530 10.05 -17.46 26.94
N LEU A 531 9.06 -16.58 27.09
CA LEU A 531 9.02 -15.55 28.13
C LEU A 531 8.36 -16.03 29.42
N ARG A 532 7.31 -16.84 29.30
CA ARG A 532 6.53 -17.38 30.41
C ARG A 532 5.88 -18.69 30.01
N GLU A 533 5.75 -19.59 30.97
CA GLU A 533 5.05 -20.86 30.83
C GLU A 533 4.40 -21.25 32.15
N ASP A 534 3.18 -21.78 32.08
CA ASP A 534 2.54 -22.49 33.18
C ASP A 534 1.92 -23.81 32.67
N THR A 535 1.21 -24.53 33.53
CA THR A 535 0.61 -25.83 33.20
C THR A 535 -0.39 -25.81 32.03
N SER A 536 -0.88 -24.64 31.66
CA SER A 536 -1.94 -24.40 30.68
C SER A 536 -1.66 -23.21 29.76
N SER A 537 -0.52 -22.52 29.88
CA SER A 537 -0.23 -21.34 29.09
C SER A 537 1.23 -21.24 28.69
N LEU A 538 1.49 -20.54 27.60
CA LEU A 538 2.82 -20.32 27.06
C LEU A 538 2.86 -18.96 26.34
N LEU A 539 3.86 -18.13 26.63
CA LEU A 539 4.08 -16.83 26.00
C LEU A 539 5.44 -16.78 25.31
N LEU A 540 5.44 -16.53 24.00
CA LEU A 540 6.65 -16.37 23.19
C LEU A 540 6.86 -14.92 22.76
N SER A 541 8.12 -14.49 22.69
CA SER A 541 8.57 -13.42 21.81
C SER A 541 9.03 -14.03 20.49
N CYS A 542 8.58 -13.43 19.39
CA CYS A 542 8.77 -13.89 18.03
C CYS A 542 9.20 -12.74 17.11
N ARG A 543 9.97 -13.07 16.08
CA ARG A 543 10.27 -12.19 14.95
C ARG A 543 10.60 -13.06 13.75
N LEU A 544 9.99 -12.77 12.60
CA LEU A 544 10.29 -13.53 11.37
C LEU A 544 11.78 -13.42 11.02
N SER A 545 12.35 -14.50 10.49
CA SER A 545 13.72 -14.48 9.95
C SER A 545 13.81 -13.54 8.75
N ASP A 546 14.97 -12.94 8.53
CA ASP A 546 15.21 -12.10 7.35
C ASP A 546 15.38 -13.02 6.11
N PHE A 547 14.47 -12.91 5.14
CA PHE A 547 14.53 -13.59 3.84
C PHE A 547 13.86 -12.73 2.75
N ASP A 548 14.14 -12.98 1.46
CA ASP A 548 13.53 -12.22 0.37
C ASP A 548 12.03 -12.60 0.27
N SER A 549 11.12 -11.62 0.34
CA SER A 549 9.67 -11.87 0.26
C SER A 549 9.27 -12.62 -1.02
N LYS A 550 10.07 -12.54 -2.09
CA LYS A 550 9.88 -13.34 -3.31
C LYS A 550 9.92 -14.85 -3.06
N GLU A 551 10.59 -15.29 -2.01
CA GLU A 551 10.68 -16.70 -1.63
C GLU A 551 9.33 -17.27 -1.15
N LEU A 552 8.40 -16.40 -0.72
CA LEU A 552 7.01 -16.77 -0.41
C LEU A 552 6.15 -16.89 -1.68
N GLY A 553 6.64 -16.47 -2.85
CA GLY A 553 5.86 -16.44 -4.09
C GLY A 553 4.53 -15.69 -3.90
N LEU A 554 3.41 -16.33 -4.25
CA LEU A 554 2.07 -15.75 -4.09
C LEU A 554 1.63 -15.57 -2.62
N PHE A 555 2.28 -16.26 -1.68
CA PHE A 555 1.93 -16.16 -0.26
C PHE A 555 2.40 -14.86 0.40
N SER A 556 3.32 -14.12 -0.24
CA SER A 556 3.73 -12.77 0.17
C SER A 556 2.56 -11.80 0.27
N ARG A 557 1.53 -11.97 -0.58
CA ARG A 557 0.35 -11.11 -0.67
C ARG A 557 -0.77 -11.51 0.29
N SER A 558 -0.49 -12.38 1.25
CA SER A 558 -1.45 -12.78 2.29
C SER A 558 -1.60 -11.68 3.34
N ARG A 559 -2.82 -11.47 3.84
CA ARG A 559 -3.10 -10.41 4.81
C ARG A 559 -2.31 -10.57 6.12
N VAL A 560 -2.22 -11.81 6.59
CA VAL A 560 -1.30 -12.22 7.65
C VAL A 560 -0.33 -13.22 7.04
N SER A 561 0.96 -13.04 7.29
CA SER A 561 1.97 -13.97 6.78
C SER A 561 1.70 -15.38 7.31
N PRO A 562 1.62 -16.42 6.46
CA PRO A 562 1.44 -17.78 6.93
C PRO A 562 2.62 -18.27 7.79
N MET A 563 3.78 -17.62 7.70
CA MET A 563 4.93 -17.85 8.59
C MET A 563 4.61 -17.43 10.04
N ILE A 564 3.87 -16.33 10.22
CA ILE A 564 3.44 -15.88 11.56
C ILE A 564 2.45 -16.88 12.15
N LEU A 565 1.47 -17.31 11.36
CA LEU A 565 0.48 -18.29 11.82
C LEU A 565 1.13 -19.65 12.16
N ASP A 566 2.16 -20.05 11.41
CA ASP A 566 2.93 -21.25 11.71
C ASP A 566 3.61 -21.21 13.09
N LEU A 567 4.14 -20.05 13.50
CA LEU A 567 4.71 -19.88 14.84
C LEU A 567 3.71 -20.16 15.97
N GLY A 568 2.41 -20.00 15.71
CA GLY A 568 1.35 -20.43 16.63
C GLY A 568 1.34 -21.96 16.84
N TYR A 569 1.51 -22.73 15.76
CA TYR A 569 1.68 -24.18 15.86
C TYR A 569 3.03 -24.58 16.46
N GLN A 570 4.09 -23.79 16.24
CA GLN A 570 5.37 -23.98 16.94
C GLN A 570 5.21 -23.80 18.46
N ALA A 571 4.41 -22.82 18.93
CA ALA A 571 4.09 -22.65 20.34
C ALA A 571 3.39 -23.90 20.93
N MET A 572 2.39 -24.45 20.22
CA MET A 572 1.74 -25.70 20.63
C MET A 572 2.70 -26.89 20.65
N LEU A 573 3.64 -26.96 19.70
CA LEU A 573 4.66 -28.01 19.64
C LEU A 573 5.67 -27.92 20.79
N ILE A 574 6.12 -26.71 21.15
CA ILE A 574 6.98 -26.50 22.34
C ILE A 574 6.26 -27.01 23.59
N TRP A 575 5.00 -26.61 23.79
CA TRP A 575 4.20 -27.05 24.92
C TRP A 575 4.01 -28.58 24.93
N ALA A 576 3.64 -29.17 23.79
CA ALA A 576 3.48 -30.63 23.65
C ALA A 576 4.77 -31.41 23.97
N ARG A 577 5.93 -30.89 23.54
CA ARG A 577 7.23 -31.50 23.82
C ARG A 577 7.56 -31.48 25.31
N LYS A 578 7.29 -30.39 26.00
CA LYS A 578 7.55 -30.27 27.45
C LYS A 578 6.61 -31.13 28.31
N HIS A 579 5.34 -31.23 27.93
CA HIS A 579 4.33 -31.93 28.73
C HIS A 579 4.17 -33.42 28.40
N TYR A 580 4.44 -33.84 27.15
CA TYR A 580 4.20 -35.22 26.69
C TYR A 580 5.42 -35.89 26.06
N GLU A 581 6.54 -35.18 25.88
CA GLU A 581 7.70 -35.64 25.11
C GLU A 581 7.34 -36.06 23.67
N CYS A 582 6.24 -35.53 23.14
CA CYS A 582 5.72 -35.85 21.82
C CYS A 582 5.95 -34.70 20.85
N ALA A 583 6.39 -35.02 19.65
CA ALA A 583 6.18 -34.18 18.48
C ALA A 583 4.68 -34.07 18.18
N SER A 584 4.29 -32.97 17.55
CA SER A 584 2.91 -32.67 17.21
C SER A 584 2.75 -32.12 15.80
N LEU A 585 1.59 -32.37 15.19
CA LEU A 585 1.22 -31.83 13.88
C LEU A 585 -0.18 -31.20 13.93
N PRO A 586 -0.44 -30.13 13.14
CA PRO A 586 -1.76 -29.50 13.07
C PRO A 586 -2.86 -30.47 12.60
N LEU A 587 -4.03 -30.42 13.26
CA LEU A 587 -5.23 -31.17 12.89
C LEU A 587 -6.36 -30.25 12.44
N ALA A 588 -6.67 -29.22 13.22
CA ALA A 588 -7.84 -28.37 12.99
C ALA A 588 -7.75 -27.05 13.75
N PHE A 589 -8.66 -26.12 13.46
CA PHE A 589 -9.06 -25.07 14.40
C PHE A 589 -10.56 -24.76 14.26
N LYS A 590 -11.15 -24.12 15.27
CA LYS A 590 -12.56 -23.74 15.25
C LYS A 590 -12.79 -22.40 14.58
N LEU A 591 -11.96 -21.42 14.90
CA LEU A 591 -12.08 -20.05 14.40
C LEU A 591 -10.69 -19.42 14.28
N SER A 592 -10.43 -18.70 13.20
CA SER A 592 -9.28 -17.83 13.00
C SER A 592 -9.78 -16.47 12.52
N GLU A 593 -9.29 -15.40 13.15
CA GLU A 593 -9.67 -14.02 12.87
C GLU A 593 -8.42 -13.13 12.78
N HIS A 594 -8.48 -12.13 11.89
CA HIS A 594 -7.39 -11.21 11.61
C HIS A 594 -7.89 -9.76 11.70
N PHE A 595 -7.47 -9.05 12.74
CA PHE A 595 -7.98 -7.72 13.10
C PHE A 595 -7.20 -6.60 12.41
N PHE A 596 -5.87 -6.60 12.52
CA PHE A 596 -5.01 -5.51 12.04
C PHE A 596 -4.09 -5.94 10.88
N ALA A 597 -3.82 -4.98 9.98
CA ALA A 597 -2.76 -5.03 8.97
C ALA A 597 -2.18 -3.61 8.83
N PRO A 598 -0.86 -3.42 8.69
CA PRO A 598 0.14 -4.46 8.41
C PRO A 598 0.54 -5.31 9.64
N THR A 599 1.04 -6.52 9.37
CA THR A 599 1.63 -7.38 10.39
C THR A 599 2.95 -6.78 10.89
N PRO A 600 3.32 -7.00 12.17
CA PRO A 600 4.59 -6.50 12.69
C PRO A 600 5.76 -7.07 11.90
N GLN A 601 6.64 -6.20 11.40
CA GLN A 601 7.94 -6.61 10.84
C GLN A 601 9.00 -6.79 11.93
N ASP A 602 8.79 -6.09 13.05
CA ASP A 602 9.60 -6.18 14.24
C ASP A 602 9.12 -7.31 15.16
N GLU A 603 9.61 -7.30 16.40
CA GLU A 603 9.20 -8.23 17.45
C GLU A 603 7.69 -8.17 17.73
N PHE A 604 7.11 -9.34 17.93
CA PHE A 604 5.71 -9.55 18.30
C PHE A 604 5.60 -10.75 19.25
N PHE A 605 4.42 -10.94 19.86
CA PHE A 605 4.24 -11.99 20.88
C PHE A 605 3.15 -12.97 20.49
N ILE A 606 3.30 -14.22 20.94
CA ILE A 606 2.30 -15.27 20.78
C ILE A 606 1.94 -15.82 22.16
N SER A 607 0.68 -15.70 22.54
CA SER A 607 0.11 -16.30 23.75
C SER A 607 -0.69 -17.55 23.37
N LEU A 608 -0.31 -18.69 23.92
CA LEU A 608 -1.06 -19.95 23.88
C LEU A 608 -1.77 -20.15 25.22
N ASN A 609 -3.07 -20.46 25.19
CA ASN A 609 -3.86 -20.93 26.32
C ASN A 609 -4.45 -22.31 25.99
N VAL A 610 -3.96 -23.36 26.63
CA VAL A 610 -4.39 -24.75 26.44
C VAL A 610 -5.71 -24.99 27.16
N THR A 611 -6.72 -25.41 26.40
CA THR A 611 -8.10 -25.57 26.88
C THR A 611 -8.50 -27.03 27.11
N ASP A 612 -7.90 -27.97 26.37
CA ASP A 612 -8.07 -29.42 26.53
C ASP A 612 -6.81 -30.14 26.06
N HIS A 613 -6.38 -31.20 26.75
CA HIS A 613 -5.26 -32.00 26.30
C HIS A 613 -5.29 -33.42 26.87
N ASN A 614 -4.72 -34.36 26.11
CA ASN A 614 -4.46 -35.73 26.53
C ASN A 614 -3.22 -36.28 25.80
N SER A 615 -2.88 -37.55 26.01
CA SER A 615 -1.67 -38.17 25.42
C SER A 615 -1.64 -38.20 23.88
N ASN A 616 -2.76 -37.93 23.22
CA ASN A 616 -2.91 -38.02 21.77
C ASN A 616 -3.16 -36.66 21.11
N ARG A 617 -3.46 -35.61 21.89
CA ARG A 617 -3.95 -34.33 21.36
C ARG A 617 -3.79 -33.18 22.33
N VAL A 618 -3.56 -31.99 21.80
CA VAL A 618 -3.64 -30.71 22.52
C VAL A 618 -4.57 -29.78 21.76
N THR A 619 -5.45 -29.10 22.49
CA THR A 619 -6.34 -28.05 21.99
C THR A 619 -6.10 -26.77 22.78
N GLY A 620 -6.00 -25.63 22.10
CA GLY A 620 -5.78 -24.34 22.75
C GLY A 620 -6.17 -23.15 21.89
N ASP A 621 -6.20 -21.99 22.53
CA ASP A 621 -6.41 -20.69 21.90
C ASP A 621 -5.08 -19.97 21.76
N LEU A 622 -4.82 -19.43 20.57
CA LEU A 622 -3.63 -18.66 20.21
C LEU A 622 -4.01 -17.20 19.97
N TYR A 623 -3.22 -16.28 20.52
CA TYR A 623 -3.36 -14.84 20.31
C TYR A 623 -2.02 -14.27 19.87
N PHE A 624 -2.05 -13.45 18.82
CA PHE A 624 -0.87 -12.80 18.24
C PHE A 624 -0.93 -11.31 18.55
N LEU A 625 0.07 -10.81 19.28
CA LEU A 625 0.09 -9.49 19.89
C LEU A 625 1.22 -8.64 19.29
N ASP A 626 0.96 -7.36 19.01
CA ASP A 626 2.02 -6.41 18.71
C ASP A 626 2.77 -5.96 19.98
N LYS A 627 3.77 -5.08 19.82
CA LYS A 627 4.55 -4.52 20.94
C LYS A 627 3.75 -3.64 21.93
N ASN A 628 2.56 -3.21 21.52
CA ASN A 628 1.64 -2.42 22.33
C ASN A 628 0.52 -3.31 22.93
N GLU A 629 0.69 -4.63 22.89
CA GLU A 629 -0.27 -5.64 23.39
C GLU A 629 -1.60 -5.68 22.62
N ASN A 630 -1.67 -5.10 21.41
CA ASN A 630 -2.86 -5.21 20.57
C ASN A 630 -2.91 -6.56 19.86
N VAL A 631 -4.04 -7.25 19.95
CA VAL A 631 -4.28 -8.50 19.23
C VAL A 631 -4.48 -8.20 17.74
N PHE A 632 -3.52 -8.58 16.90
CA PHE A 632 -3.65 -8.45 15.44
C PHE A 632 -4.20 -9.70 14.77
N SER A 633 -4.09 -10.86 15.41
CA SER A 633 -4.72 -12.11 14.96
C SER A 633 -5.01 -13.03 16.15
N GLN A 634 -6.00 -13.91 15.99
CA GLN A 634 -6.25 -14.99 16.95
C GLN A 634 -6.70 -16.27 16.25
N MET A 635 -6.46 -17.41 16.89
CA MET A 635 -6.95 -18.72 16.47
C MET A 635 -7.51 -19.45 17.70
N LYS A 636 -8.81 -19.73 17.70
CA LYS A 636 -9.52 -20.40 18.80
C LYS A 636 -9.71 -21.89 18.51
N GLY A 637 -9.55 -22.71 19.54
CA GLY A 637 -9.68 -24.17 19.45
C GLY A 637 -8.74 -24.79 18.43
N ALA A 638 -7.53 -24.25 18.30
CA ALA A 638 -6.45 -24.85 17.51
C ALA A 638 -6.11 -26.22 18.08
N GLU A 639 -6.00 -27.23 17.23
CA GLU A 639 -5.83 -28.63 17.62
C GLU A 639 -4.60 -29.23 16.94
N VAL A 640 -3.76 -29.90 17.72
CA VAL A 640 -2.60 -30.67 17.22
C VAL A 640 -2.68 -32.12 17.70
N THR A 641 -2.25 -33.06 16.86
CA THR A 641 -2.09 -34.47 17.25
C THR A 641 -0.73 -34.67 17.91
N LEU A 642 -0.62 -35.59 18.87
CA LEU A 642 0.63 -35.96 19.53
C LEU A 642 1.08 -37.36 19.11
N SER A 643 2.36 -37.51 18.78
CA SER A 643 2.92 -38.82 18.46
C SER A 643 4.42 -38.90 18.74
N LYS A 644 4.81 -39.80 19.66
CA LYS A 644 6.24 -40.11 19.90
C LYS A 644 6.94 -40.68 18.66
N LYS A 645 6.20 -41.28 17.71
CA LYS A 645 6.77 -41.82 16.46
C LYS A 645 7.29 -40.72 15.52
N LEU A 646 6.83 -39.48 15.69
CA LEU A 646 7.31 -38.34 14.90
C LEU A 646 8.62 -37.78 15.43
N ASN A 647 8.98 -38.06 16.69
CA ASN A 647 10.16 -37.49 17.33
C ASN A 647 11.46 -37.68 16.54
N PRO A 648 11.77 -38.88 15.99
CA PRO A 648 13.00 -39.09 15.23
C PRO A 648 13.01 -38.29 13.91
N LEU A 649 11.84 -38.10 13.29
CA LEU A 649 11.72 -37.36 12.02
C LEU A 649 11.96 -35.86 12.18
N PHE A 650 11.78 -35.34 13.39
CA PHE A 650 12.04 -33.92 13.71
C PHE A 650 13.49 -33.69 14.11
N ALA A 651 14.20 -34.73 14.53
CA ALA A 651 15.62 -34.67 14.92
C ALA A 651 16.58 -34.80 13.73
N SER A 652 16.08 -35.25 12.57
CA SER A 652 16.82 -35.38 11.32
C SER A 652 16.61 -34.22 10.34
N ALA A 653 15.80 -33.23 10.72
CA ALA A 653 15.36 -32.12 9.87
C ALA A 653 16.30 -30.92 9.98
#